data_AF-A0AAD6R9X8-F1
#
_entry.id   AF-A0AAD6R9X8-F1
#
_cell.length_a   1.000
_cell.length_b   1.000
_cell.length_c   1.000
_cell.angle_alpha   90.00
_cell.angle_beta   90.00
_cell.angle_gamma   90.00
#
_symmetry.space_group_name_H-M   'P 1'
#
loop_
_entity.id
_entity.type
_entity.pdbx_description
1 polymer ?
#
loop_
_entity_poly.entity_id
_entity_poly.type
_entity_poly.pdbx_seq_one_letter_code
_entity_poly.pdbx_strand_id
1 'polypeptide(L)'
;MEDAATAAASSAVVVEEERLDVLNKTGQKIGISKPRQSLISLLPLYLLINHLIVTGEVHRDGDYHRAVHVWIYSESTQELLLQRRADCKDSWPGHWDISSAGHISAGDSSLVSAQRELQEELGISLPKDAFELIFIYLQECVINDGKFINNEFNDVYLVTTVDPIPLEAFTLQETEVSAVKYISYEEYRSFLVKEDPDYVPYDVDEQYGQLFEIIRKRYTENTVARSLSLQKQLCRYASVSLDAELTGLSNTDRKTLGLLIKAAKLMDEIFYLQAKVDQGKQSEKNPKLGNKTCNLLNRKFNGKVWVWYSNPALRDWLKEHASASELDKLKWMYYSINKSPWSCLDENEAFLTTTDSAIKLLPEATKPVSGWKGLEYKAAFPMLKPPGANFYPPDMDKKEFKLWNDSLTEKEQNDATGFFTVIKRHTEFSLDSSSPNHAVHGTNHLMTAHDLYNVPYSKEYNSFLRKAAELLHEAGDLAGSPSLKRLLHSKADAFLSNDYYESDLAWMELDSKLDVTIGPYETYEDAIFGYKATFEAFIGIRDDKATAQLKLFGDNLQFLEQNLPMDSAYKSKNVNAAPIRVIRLLYNAGDVKGPQTVAFNLPNDERIVKDRGTSMVMLKNVSEAKFKHILQPIADVCISKEQKGLVDFESFFTHTICHECCHGIGPHTITLPDGQKSTVRKELQELHSALEEAKADIVGLWALKFLINQDLLPRSLVKSMYVSFLAGCFRSVRFGLEEAHGKGQALQFNWMYEKEAFILHPDETFSVDFAKVEEAVESLSREILTIQAKGDKEAADLLLQKYCKMTRPLKHALEKLESVQVPVDIYPIFSTVNEIAE
;
A
#
# COMPACT_ATOMS: atom_id res chain seq x y z
N MET A 1 -17.62 72.83 30.61
CA MET A 1 -18.80 73.23 29.81
C MET A 1 -18.26 73.55 28.44
N GLU A 2 -18.39 72.77 27.38
CA GLU A 2 -19.04 71.50 27.01
C GLU A 2 -17.94 70.75 26.22
N ASP A 3 -17.58 69.51 26.54
CA ASP A 3 -17.84 68.37 25.64
C ASP A 3 -17.32 67.08 26.31
N ALA A 4 -18.09 66.56 27.27
CA ALA A 4 -17.82 65.28 27.93
C ALA A 4 -19.11 64.47 28.09
N ALA A 5 -19.94 64.46 27.04
CA ALA A 5 -21.26 63.82 27.04
C ALA A 5 -21.59 63.15 25.70
N THR A 6 -20.66 62.38 25.11
CA THR A 6 -20.95 61.54 23.93
C THR A 6 -19.95 60.39 23.76
N ALA A 7 -19.84 59.47 24.74
CA ALA A 7 -19.14 58.19 24.55
C ALA A 7 -19.49 57.14 25.63
N ALA A 8 -20.78 56.96 25.93
CA ALA A 8 -21.24 55.85 26.77
C ALA A 8 -22.53 55.28 26.18
N ALA A 9 -22.41 54.58 25.07
CA ALA A 9 -23.47 53.74 24.53
C ALA A 9 -22.86 52.46 23.95
N SER A 10 -23.17 51.34 24.63
CA SER A 10 -23.35 50.01 24.03
C SER A 10 -22.18 49.39 23.27
N SER A 11 -21.35 48.61 23.98
CA SER A 11 -20.86 47.33 23.44
C SER A 11 -21.40 46.21 24.32
N ALA A 12 -22.65 45.81 24.07
CA ALA A 12 -23.11 44.50 24.51
C ALA A 12 -22.33 43.46 23.70
N VAL A 13 -21.55 42.63 24.39
CA VAL A 13 -21.04 41.39 23.79
C VAL A 13 -22.26 40.56 23.44
N VAL A 14 -22.57 40.41 22.16
CA VAL A 14 -23.56 39.44 21.68
C VAL A 14 -22.92 38.08 21.86
N VAL A 15 -23.23 37.40 22.96
CA VAL A 15 -22.97 35.96 23.09
C VAL A 15 -24.04 35.29 22.23
N GLU A 16 -23.65 34.60 21.15
CA GLU A 16 -24.57 33.76 20.40
C GLU A 16 -25.14 32.69 21.34
N GLU A 17 -26.46 32.64 21.47
CA GLU A 17 -27.17 31.69 22.33
C GLU A 17 -27.16 30.32 21.65
N GLU A 18 -26.47 29.34 22.25
CA GLU A 18 -26.45 27.96 21.74
C GLU A 18 -27.87 27.36 21.80
N ARG A 19 -28.31 26.77 20.69
CA ARG A 19 -29.65 26.17 20.55
C ARG A 19 -29.55 24.68 20.25
N LEU A 20 -30.56 23.92 20.67
CA LEU A 20 -30.69 22.48 20.45
C LEU A 20 -31.90 22.21 19.55
N ASP A 21 -31.76 21.32 18.57
CA ASP A 21 -32.87 20.88 17.72
C ASP A 21 -33.83 19.97 18.50
N VAL A 22 -35.12 20.29 18.47
CA VAL A 22 -36.18 19.46 19.06
C VAL A 22 -36.57 18.34 18.09
N LEU A 23 -36.75 17.15 18.64
CA LEU A 23 -37.04 15.91 17.95
C LEU A 23 -38.40 15.36 18.37
N ASN A 24 -38.92 14.41 17.58
CA ASN A 24 -40.00 13.53 18.00
C ASN A 24 -39.44 12.25 18.66
N LYS A 25 -40.33 11.40 19.18
CA LYS A 25 -39.96 10.11 19.79
C LYS A 25 -39.28 9.11 18.83
N THR A 26 -39.27 9.38 17.53
CA THR A 26 -38.54 8.57 16.53
C THR A 26 -37.18 9.18 16.14
N GLY A 27 -36.77 10.28 16.79
CA GLY A 27 -35.47 10.92 16.60
C GLY A 27 -35.38 11.85 15.38
N GLN A 28 -36.51 12.21 14.77
CA GLN A 28 -36.61 13.12 13.62
C GLN A 28 -36.84 14.57 14.07
N LYS A 29 -36.14 15.52 13.44
CA LYS A 29 -36.29 16.95 13.71
C LYS A 29 -37.70 17.45 13.37
N ILE A 30 -38.29 18.25 14.25
CA ILE A 30 -39.62 18.84 14.06
C ILE A 30 -39.58 20.29 13.56
N GLY A 31 -38.39 20.83 13.26
CA GLY A 31 -38.19 22.19 12.75
C GLY A 31 -38.24 23.28 13.82
N ILE A 32 -38.13 22.91 15.10
CA ILE A 32 -38.07 23.83 16.25
C ILE A 32 -36.72 23.63 16.93
N SER A 33 -36.06 24.71 17.32
CA SER A 33 -34.88 24.67 18.20
C SER A 33 -35.12 25.49 19.46
N LYS A 34 -34.53 25.08 20.59
CA LYS A 34 -34.66 25.77 21.89
C LYS A 34 -33.29 26.15 22.48
N PRO A 35 -33.19 27.23 23.26
CA PRO A 35 -31.96 27.60 23.96
C PRO A 35 -31.46 26.49 24.89
N ARG A 36 -30.14 26.28 24.94
CA ARG A 36 -29.49 25.35 25.88
C ARG A 36 -29.61 25.82 27.34
N GLN A 37 -29.61 27.14 27.59
CA GLN A 37 -29.76 27.73 28.93
C GLN A 37 -30.83 28.85 28.92
N SER A 38 -31.60 28.97 30.00
CA SER A 38 -32.59 30.04 30.15
C SER A 38 -31.95 31.32 30.72
N LEU A 39 -31.90 32.40 29.95
CA LEU A 39 -31.46 33.71 30.41
C LEU A 39 -32.54 34.36 31.30
N ILE A 40 -32.36 34.37 32.62
CA ILE A 40 -33.08 35.30 33.48
C ILE A 40 -32.38 36.66 33.39
N SER A 41 -32.99 37.63 32.70
CA SER A 41 -32.52 39.01 32.70
C SER A 41 -32.63 39.60 34.12
N LEU A 42 -31.50 39.88 34.76
CA LEU A 42 -31.43 40.59 36.04
C LEU A 42 -31.91 42.04 35.89
N LEU A 43 -33.02 42.39 36.56
CA LEU A 43 -33.23 43.75 37.09
C LEU A 43 -32.67 43.79 38.52
N PRO A 44 -32.07 44.90 38.99
CA PRO A 44 -31.30 44.90 40.22
C PRO A 44 -32.25 44.99 41.42
N LEU A 45 -32.41 43.91 42.18
CA LEU A 45 -32.82 44.00 43.57
C LEU A 45 -32.08 42.98 44.44
N TYR A 46 -31.42 43.51 45.45
CA TYR A 46 -30.63 42.86 46.48
C TYR A 46 -31.36 41.74 47.23
N LEU A 47 -30.59 40.72 47.64
CA LEU A 47 -30.79 39.81 48.79
C LEU A 47 -32.05 38.94 48.80
N LEU A 48 -31.95 37.71 48.27
CA LEU A 48 -32.19 36.42 48.97
C LEU A 48 -32.24 35.27 47.94
N ILE A 49 -31.75 34.08 48.34
CA ILE A 49 -31.87 32.74 47.71
C ILE A 49 -30.65 32.29 46.90
N ASN A 50 -29.75 31.56 47.59
CA ASN A 50 -28.99 30.46 47.00
C ASN A 50 -29.99 29.37 46.56
N HIS A 51 -29.81 28.81 45.35
CA HIS A 51 -30.64 27.80 44.64
C HIS A 51 -31.63 28.31 43.58
N LEU A 52 -31.12 28.97 42.54
CA LEU A 52 -31.78 28.96 41.22
C LEU A 52 -31.00 28.00 40.31
N ILE A 53 -31.50 26.77 40.21
CA ILE A 53 -31.07 25.80 39.19
C ILE A 53 -31.62 26.30 37.86
N VAL A 54 -30.76 26.70 36.93
CA VAL A 54 -31.17 27.12 35.58
C VAL A 54 -31.22 25.87 34.71
N THR A 55 -32.35 25.15 34.75
CA THR A 55 -32.57 24.00 33.87
C THR A 55 -32.79 24.48 32.43
N GLY A 56 -32.04 23.93 31.48
CA GLY A 56 -32.21 24.21 30.04
C GLY A 56 -33.63 23.90 29.56
N GLU A 57 -34.14 24.65 28.57
CA GLU A 57 -35.56 24.58 28.20
C GLU A 57 -35.99 23.19 27.73
N VAL A 58 -35.10 22.47 27.03
CA VAL A 58 -35.36 21.10 26.57
C VAL A 58 -35.55 20.11 27.74
N HIS A 59 -34.78 20.27 28.82
CA HIS A 59 -34.85 19.40 30.01
C HIS A 59 -36.02 19.76 30.92
N ARG A 60 -36.42 21.04 30.95
CA ARG A 60 -37.62 21.51 31.65
C ARG A 60 -38.90 20.99 30.97
N ASP A 61 -38.93 21.05 29.64
CA ASP A 61 -40.12 20.72 28.85
C ASP A 61 -40.17 19.22 28.48
N GLY A 62 -39.07 18.48 28.71
CA GLY A 62 -38.96 17.06 28.35
C GLY A 62 -38.91 16.82 26.84
N ASP A 63 -38.34 17.76 26.09
CA ASP A 63 -38.23 17.64 24.64
C ASP A 63 -37.20 16.58 24.26
N TYR A 64 -37.51 15.78 23.23
CA TYR A 64 -36.52 14.90 22.65
C TYR A 64 -35.43 15.72 21.97
N HIS A 65 -34.18 15.42 22.27
CA HIS A 65 -33.01 16.10 21.70
C HIS A 65 -31.84 15.11 21.53
N ARG A 66 -30.68 15.59 21.04
CA ARG A 66 -29.52 14.75 20.75
C ARG A 66 -28.29 15.15 21.54
N ALA A 67 -27.49 14.16 21.88
CA ALA A 67 -26.15 14.31 22.42
C ALA A 67 -25.20 13.27 21.84
N VAL A 68 -23.92 13.45 22.13
CA VAL A 68 -22.82 12.56 21.75
C VAL A 68 -22.18 11.99 22.99
N HIS A 69 -21.86 10.70 22.97
CA HIS A 69 -21.08 10.02 23.98
C HIS A 69 -19.77 9.54 23.36
N VAL A 70 -18.62 10.00 23.84
CA VAL A 70 -17.31 9.56 23.35
C VAL A 70 -16.66 8.68 24.39
N TRP A 71 -16.32 7.45 23.99
CA TRP A 71 -15.55 6.51 24.78
C TRP A 71 -14.12 6.41 24.28
N ILE A 72 -13.13 6.58 25.17
CA ILE A 72 -11.73 6.27 24.89
C ILE A 72 -11.39 4.92 25.51
N TYR A 73 -10.94 3.98 24.67
CA TYR A 73 -10.53 2.63 25.06
C TYR A 73 -9.07 2.38 24.71
N SER A 74 -8.28 1.92 25.68
CA SER A 74 -6.89 1.48 25.48
C SER A 74 -6.82 -0.02 25.26
N GLU A 75 -6.32 -0.44 24.10
CA GLU A 75 -6.22 -1.85 23.72
C GLU A 75 -5.17 -2.61 24.54
N SER A 76 -3.98 -2.03 24.76
CA SER A 76 -2.86 -2.71 25.44
C SER A 76 -3.16 -3.05 26.89
N THR A 77 -4.03 -2.26 27.53
CA THR A 77 -4.45 -2.44 28.93
C THR A 77 -5.86 -2.98 29.08
N GLN A 78 -6.68 -2.93 28.01
CA GLN A 78 -8.12 -3.21 28.02
C GLN A 78 -8.90 -2.30 28.97
N GLU A 79 -8.50 -1.04 29.07
CA GLU A 79 -9.08 -0.06 29.98
C GLU A 79 -9.90 1.00 29.23
N LEU A 80 -11.00 1.45 29.83
CA LEU A 80 -11.75 2.64 29.43
C LEU A 80 -11.28 3.85 30.23
N LEU A 81 -11.18 5.01 29.57
CA LEU A 81 -11.04 6.28 30.27
C LEU A 81 -12.41 6.71 30.80
N LEU A 82 -12.52 6.92 32.10
CA LEU A 82 -13.67 7.56 32.73
C LEU A 82 -13.33 9.00 33.10
N GLN A 83 -14.33 9.87 33.02
CA GLN A 83 -14.26 11.20 33.60
C GLN A 83 -15.02 11.26 34.92
N ARG A 84 -14.59 12.09 35.85
CA ARG A 84 -15.34 12.42 37.06
C ARG A 84 -16.02 13.76 36.86
N ARG A 85 -17.35 13.76 36.91
CA ARG A 85 -18.16 14.97 36.71
C ARG A 85 -17.83 16.01 37.78
N ALA A 86 -17.80 17.29 37.42
CA ALA A 86 -17.57 18.38 38.38
C ALA A 86 -18.71 18.47 39.41
N ASP A 87 -18.39 18.90 40.64
CA ASP A 87 -19.36 18.99 41.73
C ASP A 87 -20.47 20.02 41.48
N CYS A 88 -20.25 20.95 40.54
CA CYS A 88 -21.20 21.97 40.14
C CYS A 88 -22.20 21.51 39.06
N LYS A 89 -22.15 20.26 38.60
CA LYS A 89 -23.05 19.74 37.57
C LYS A 89 -24.46 19.48 38.12
N ASP A 90 -25.47 19.80 37.31
CA ASP A 90 -26.88 19.62 37.67
C ASP A 90 -27.34 18.15 37.71
N SER A 91 -26.59 17.26 37.06
CA SER A 91 -26.82 15.82 37.01
C SER A 91 -25.57 15.06 37.43
N TRP A 92 -25.75 14.16 38.40
CA TRP A 92 -24.73 13.24 38.94
C TRP A 92 -23.39 13.91 39.32
N PRO A 93 -23.39 14.99 40.13
CA PRO A 93 -22.16 15.66 40.54
C PRO A 93 -21.21 14.69 41.27
N GLY A 94 -19.92 14.75 40.93
CA GLY A 94 -18.87 13.96 41.56
C GLY A 94 -18.81 12.48 41.20
N HIS A 95 -19.71 11.98 40.33
CA HIS A 95 -19.73 10.57 39.87
C HIS A 95 -18.78 10.34 38.69
N TRP A 96 -18.31 9.10 38.53
CA TRP A 96 -17.57 8.63 37.36
C TRP A 96 -18.51 8.31 36.19
N ASP A 97 -18.13 8.75 35.00
CA ASP A 97 -18.97 8.78 33.81
C ASP A 97 -18.13 8.53 32.53
N ILE A 98 -18.80 8.55 31.37
CA ILE A 98 -18.27 8.46 30.00
C ILE A 98 -17.05 9.38 29.81
N SER A 99 -16.12 9.01 28.93
CA SER A 99 -14.88 9.80 28.71
C SER A 99 -15.17 11.26 28.36
N SER A 100 -16.12 11.51 27.45
CA SER A 100 -16.65 12.85 27.19
C SER A 100 -18.08 12.79 26.65
N ALA A 101 -18.94 13.76 27.00
CA ALA A 101 -20.32 13.79 26.53
C ALA A 101 -20.90 15.20 26.47
N GLY A 102 -21.74 15.48 25.46
CA GLY A 102 -22.46 16.75 25.41
C GLY A 102 -23.47 16.86 24.26
N HIS A 103 -24.23 17.95 24.26
CA HIS A 103 -25.37 18.12 23.35
C HIS A 103 -24.92 18.44 21.91
N ILE A 104 -25.71 18.01 20.93
CA ILE A 104 -25.54 18.42 19.54
C ILE A 104 -26.23 19.76 19.33
N SER A 105 -25.45 20.79 19.03
CA SER A 105 -25.93 22.13 18.70
C SER A 105 -26.75 22.11 17.40
N ALA A 106 -27.76 22.96 17.30
CA ALA A 106 -28.65 23.01 16.15
C ALA A 106 -27.88 23.31 14.85
N GLY A 107 -27.98 22.40 13.88
CA GLY A 107 -27.27 22.49 12.60
C GLY A 107 -25.92 21.76 12.55
N ASP A 108 -25.35 21.36 13.69
CA ASP A 108 -24.11 20.59 13.72
C ASP A 108 -24.34 19.11 13.38
N SER A 109 -23.26 18.48 12.91
CA SER A 109 -23.21 17.02 12.75
C SER A 109 -22.70 16.37 14.03
N SER A 110 -23.19 15.17 14.32
CA SER A 110 -22.77 14.34 15.46
C SER A 110 -21.25 14.22 15.61
N LEU A 111 -20.53 13.93 14.52
CA LEU A 111 -19.07 13.80 14.57
C LEU A 111 -18.36 15.12 14.93
N VAL A 112 -18.85 16.25 14.45
CA VAL A 112 -18.28 17.57 14.78
C VAL A 112 -18.52 17.89 16.26
N SER A 113 -19.70 17.59 16.79
CA SER A 113 -19.99 17.73 18.22
C SER A 113 -19.12 16.78 19.06
N ALA A 114 -18.93 15.53 18.65
CA ALA A 114 -18.04 14.58 19.35
C ALA A 114 -16.58 15.08 19.42
N GLN A 115 -16.07 15.67 18.34
CA GLN A 115 -14.75 16.31 18.34
C GLN A 115 -14.69 17.53 19.26
N ARG A 116 -15.74 18.37 19.25
CA ARG A 116 -15.85 19.58 20.07
C ARG A 116 -15.92 19.26 21.56
N GLU A 117 -16.82 18.39 21.98
CA GLU A 117 -17.00 18.02 23.40
C GLU A 117 -15.72 17.38 23.96
N LEU A 118 -15.10 16.47 23.19
CA LEU A 118 -13.83 15.85 23.59
C LEU A 118 -12.71 16.90 23.77
N GLN A 119 -12.70 17.93 22.92
CA GLN A 119 -11.75 19.03 23.02
C GLN A 119 -12.05 19.96 24.20
N GLU A 120 -13.32 20.29 24.43
CA GLU A 120 -13.75 21.20 25.50
C GLU A 120 -13.55 20.58 26.88
N GLU A 121 -14.04 19.37 27.09
CA GLU A 121 -14.02 18.70 28.40
C GLU A 121 -12.63 18.19 28.79
N LEU A 122 -11.91 17.59 27.83
CA LEU A 122 -10.65 16.88 28.09
C LEU A 122 -9.42 17.54 27.48
N GLY A 123 -9.57 18.54 26.61
CA GLY A 123 -8.46 19.18 25.90
C GLY A 123 -7.89 18.34 24.76
N ILE A 124 -8.60 17.30 24.28
CA ILE A 124 -8.08 16.34 23.30
C ILE A 124 -8.63 16.62 21.90
N SER A 125 -7.76 16.69 20.90
CA SER A 125 -8.14 16.89 19.50
C SER A 125 -7.70 15.71 18.63
N LEU A 126 -8.68 14.99 18.08
CA LEU A 126 -8.46 13.87 17.16
C LEU A 126 -9.18 14.16 15.83
N PRO A 127 -8.72 13.67 14.67
CA PRO A 127 -9.41 13.82 13.39
C PRO A 127 -10.57 12.85 13.28
N LYS A 128 -11.33 13.07 12.22
CA LYS A 128 -12.62 12.43 11.96
C LYS A 128 -12.57 10.91 11.90
N ASP A 129 -11.49 10.34 11.37
CA ASP A 129 -11.27 8.90 11.24
C ASP A 129 -10.93 8.20 12.57
N ALA A 130 -10.64 8.96 13.63
CA ALA A 130 -10.42 8.43 14.98
C ALA A 130 -11.72 8.01 15.69
N PHE A 131 -12.86 8.56 15.26
CA PHE A 131 -14.15 8.39 15.91
C PHE A 131 -15.01 7.41 15.13
N GLU A 132 -15.30 6.27 15.73
CA GLU A 132 -16.22 5.30 15.16
C GLU A 132 -17.59 5.41 15.83
N LEU A 133 -18.63 5.77 15.08
CA LEU A 133 -20.00 5.71 15.59
C LEU A 133 -20.40 4.23 15.74
N ILE A 134 -20.55 3.76 16.97
CA ILE A 134 -20.80 2.34 17.26
C ILE A 134 -22.28 2.00 17.43
N PHE A 135 -23.09 2.90 18.00
CA PHE A 135 -24.55 2.76 18.05
C PHE A 135 -25.22 4.09 18.46
N ILE A 136 -26.55 4.15 18.34
CA ILE A 136 -27.39 5.25 18.83
C ILE A 136 -28.44 4.65 19.74
N TYR A 137 -28.70 5.27 20.89
CA TYR A 137 -29.72 4.79 21.84
C TYR A 137 -30.52 5.94 22.45
N LEU A 138 -31.75 5.66 22.90
CA LEU A 138 -32.63 6.65 23.54
C LEU A 138 -32.58 6.46 25.06
N GLN A 139 -32.20 7.51 25.78
CA GLN A 139 -32.26 7.56 27.23
C GLN A 139 -33.42 8.43 27.69
N GLU A 140 -34.37 7.84 28.42
CA GLU A 140 -35.48 8.55 29.05
C GLU A 140 -35.30 8.47 30.57
N CYS A 141 -35.00 9.58 31.24
CA CYS A 141 -34.87 9.61 32.70
C CYS A 141 -35.45 10.88 33.32
N VAL A 142 -35.91 10.77 34.56
CA VAL A 142 -36.47 11.89 35.32
C VAL A 142 -35.74 11.97 36.65
N ILE A 143 -35.03 13.09 36.87
CA ILE A 143 -34.23 13.32 38.08
C ILE A 143 -34.66 14.64 38.75
N ASN A 144 -34.07 14.93 39.92
CA ASN A 144 -34.32 16.16 40.70
C ASN A 144 -35.82 16.38 41.02
N ASP A 145 -36.49 15.35 41.54
CA ASP A 145 -37.92 15.36 41.91
C ASP A 145 -38.86 15.82 40.77
N GLY A 146 -38.56 15.43 39.52
CA GLY A 146 -39.39 15.74 38.36
C GLY A 146 -39.09 17.09 37.70
N LYS A 147 -38.04 17.79 38.15
CA LYS A 147 -37.64 19.09 37.59
C LYS A 147 -36.70 18.98 36.39
N PHE A 148 -36.15 17.80 36.14
CA PHE A 148 -35.24 17.54 35.03
C PHE A 148 -35.70 16.27 34.31
N ILE A 149 -36.18 16.43 33.08
CA ILE A 149 -36.69 15.35 32.22
C ILE A 149 -35.71 15.19 31.07
N ASN A 150 -34.86 14.16 31.12
CA ASN A 150 -33.93 13.84 30.05
C ASN A 150 -34.59 12.89 29.04
N ASN A 151 -34.72 13.32 27.79
CA ASN A 151 -35.22 12.51 26.68
C ASN A 151 -34.22 12.60 25.52
N GLU A 152 -33.13 11.85 25.61
CA GLU A 152 -31.93 12.12 24.83
C GLU A 152 -31.57 10.95 23.90
N PHE A 153 -31.43 11.25 22.61
CA PHE A 153 -30.82 10.35 21.64
C PHE A 153 -29.30 10.51 21.69
N ASN A 154 -28.62 9.49 22.18
CA ASN A 154 -27.19 9.49 22.39
C ASN A 154 -26.48 8.75 21.25
N ASP A 155 -25.74 9.51 20.44
CA ASP A 155 -24.86 8.99 19.41
C ASP A 155 -23.52 8.57 20.06
N VAL A 156 -23.26 7.27 20.13
CA VAL A 156 -22.12 6.70 20.87
C VAL A 156 -20.94 6.45 19.94
N TYR A 157 -19.85 7.17 20.18
CA TYR A 157 -18.57 7.03 19.49
C TYR A 157 -17.56 6.26 20.33
N LEU A 158 -16.75 5.43 19.68
CA LEU A 158 -15.57 4.79 20.25
C LEU A 158 -14.30 5.35 19.59
N VAL A 159 -13.38 5.77 20.43
CA VAL A 159 -11.99 6.12 20.10
C VAL A 159 -11.11 5.03 20.69
N THR A 160 -10.33 4.33 19.85
CA THR A 160 -9.41 3.28 20.31
C THR A 160 -7.97 3.80 20.27
N THR A 161 -7.27 3.68 21.39
CA THR A 161 -5.82 3.93 21.50
C THR A 161 -5.10 2.60 21.73
N VAL A 162 -3.84 2.48 21.32
CA VAL A 162 -3.04 1.29 21.68
C VAL A 162 -2.65 1.35 23.14
N ASP A 163 -2.03 2.44 23.58
CA ASP A 163 -1.71 2.66 24.99
C ASP A 163 -2.62 3.71 25.64
N PRO A 164 -2.73 3.73 26.98
CA PRO A 164 -3.47 4.77 27.69
C PRO A 164 -2.87 6.15 27.39
N ILE A 165 -3.74 7.14 27.14
CA ILE A 165 -3.34 8.55 27.10
C ILE A 165 -2.80 8.94 28.49
N PRO A 166 -1.55 9.42 28.62
CA PRO A 166 -1.01 9.86 29.90
C PRO A 166 -1.92 10.90 30.55
N LEU A 167 -2.17 10.75 31.84
CA LEU A 167 -3.14 11.58 32.56
C LEU A 167 -2.76 13.07 32.53
N GLU A 168 -1.47 13.38 32.45
CA GLU A 168 -0.92 14.73 32.34
C GLU A 168 -1.22 15.43 31.00
N ALA A 169 -1.66 14.69 29.99
CA ALA A 169 -1.98 15.24 28.68
C ALA A 169 -3.41 15.80 28.59
N PHE A 170 -4.26 15.49 29.57
CA PHE A 170 -5.60 16.05 29.65
C PHE A 170 -5.59 17.46 30.23
N THR A 171 -6.38 18.35 29.63
CA THR A 171 -6.65 19.69 30.15
C THR A 171 -8.12 19.78 30.45
N LEU A 172 -8.45 19.51 31.71
CA LEU A 172 -9.83 19.38 32.15
C LEU A 172 -10.50 20.76 32.25
N GLN A 173 -11.69 20.89 31.68
CA GLN A 173 -12.54 22.04 31.92
C GLN A 173 -13.15 21.92 33.33
N GLU A 174 -12.68 22.73 34.28
CA GLU A 174 -13.03 22.61 35.71
C GLU A 174 -14.54 22.71 36.01
N THR A 175 -15.32 23.36 35.13
CA THR A 175 -16.78 23.45 35.27
C THR A 175 -17.51 22.18 34.84
N GLU A 176 -16.84 21.27 34.12
CA GLU A 176 -17.40 20.06 33.53
C GLU A 176 -16.79 18.81 34.17
N VAL A 177 -15.46 18.79 34.33
CA VAL A 177 -14.68 17.60 34.70
C VAL A 177 -13.72 17.92 35.85
N SER A 178 -13.73 17.08 36.89
CA SER A 178 -12.87 17.22 38.07
C SER A 178 -11.69 16.25 38.09
N ALA A 179 -11.79 15.11 37.41
CA ALA A 179 -10.72 14.12 37.30
C ALA A 179 -10.95 13.17 36.12
N VAL A 180 -9.92 12.42 35.74
CA VAL A 180 -10.01 11.29 34.80
C VAL A 180 -9.25 10.08 35.34
N LYS A 181 -9.69 8.87 34.99
CA LYS A 181 -8.97 7.62 35.34
C LYS A 181 -9.18 6.55 34.28
N TYR A 182 -8.23 5.62 34.17
CA TYR A 182 -8.43 4.38 33.44
C TYR A 182 -8.95 3.30 34.38
N ILE A 183 -9.79 2.42 33.84
CA ILE A 183 -10.32 1.24 34.53
C ILE A 183 -10.58 0.14 33.51
N SER A 184 -10.36 -1.12 33.89
CA SER A 184 -10.73 -2.24 33.03
C SER A 184 -12.21 -2.17 32.66
N TYR A 185 -12.56 -2.40 31.39
CA TYR A 185 -13.96 -2.36 30.96
C TYR A 185 -14.82 -3.42 31.68
N GLU A 186 -14.22 -4.56 32.08
CA GLU A 186 -14.90 -5.60 32.86
C GLU A 186 -15.16 -5.15 34.30
N GLU A 187 -14.20 -4.43 34.90
CA GLU A 187 -14.32 -3.89 36.25
C GLU A 187 -15.37 -2.77 36.29
N TYR A 188 -15.35 -1.84 35.31
CA TYR A 188 -16.39 -0.83 35.17
C TYR A 188 -17.78 -1.45 35.01
N ARG A 189 -17.92 -2.44 34.11
CA ARG A 189 -19.17 -3.20 33.98
C ARG A 189 -19.59 -3.82 35.30
N SER A 190 -18.66 -4.39 36.07
CA SER A 190 -18.98 -4.95 37.38
C SER A 190 -19.46 -3.91 38.40
N PHE A 191 -18.96 -2.67 38.35
CA PHE A 191 -19.43 -1.60 39.24
C PHE A 191 -20.85 -1.17 38.89
N LEU A 192 -21.17 -1.07 37.59
CA LEU A 192 -22.53 -0.77 37.14
C LEU A 192 -23.53 -1.88 37.52
N VAL A 193 -23.17 -3.16 37.36
CA VAL A 193 -24.00 -4.31 37.81
C VAL A 193 -24.31 -4.23 39.31
N LYS A 194 -23.39 -3.70 40.11
CA LYS A 194 -23.52 -3.58 41.57
C LYS A 194 -24.22 -2.28 42.00
N GLU A 195 -24.60 -1.42 41.06
CA GLU A 195 -25.14 -0.08 41.32
C GLU A 195 -24.24 0.73 42.26
N ASP A 196 -22.93 0.70 42.01
CA ASP A 196 -21.96 1.40 42.84
C ASP A 196 -22.25 2.93 42.83
N PRO A 197 -22.44 3.56 44.00
CA PRO A 197 -22.89 4.95 44.10
C PRO A 197 -21.86 5.98 43.62
N ASP A 198 -20.61 5.57 43.37
CA ASP A 198 -19.59 6.48 42.82
C ASP A 198 -19.70 6.64 41.29
N TYR A 199 -20.58 5.91 40.61
CA TYR A 199 -20.69 5.85 39.15
C TYR A 199 -22.09 6.26 38.67
N VAL A 200 -22.16 6.90 37.49
CA VAL A 200 -23.45 7.22 36.86
C VAL A 200 -24.17 5.90 36.51
N PRO A 201 -25.45 5.72 36.89
CA PRO A 201 -26.14 4.44 36.72
C PRO A 201 -26.55 4.24 35.26
N TYR A 202 -25.75 3.45 34.54
CA TYR A 202 -26.09 2.95 33.21
C TYR A 202 -26.50 1.48 33.26
N ASP A 203 -27.48 1.12 32.44
CA ASP A 203 -27.94 -0.25 32.33
C ASP A 203 -26.95 -1.12 31.53
N VAL A 204 -26.53 -2.23 32.14
CA VAL A 204 -25.52 -3.15 31.57
C VAL A 204 -26.12 -4.22 30.67
N ASP A 205 -27.43 -4.46 30.72
CA ASP A 205 -28.15 -5.53 30.01
C ASP A 205 -29.12 -4.98 28.94
N GLU A 206 -29.42 -3.67 28.95
CA GLU A 206 -30.23 -2.96 27.96
C GLU A 206 -29.36 -2.24 26.89
N GLN A 207 -29.84 -1.13 26.31
CA GLN A 207 -29.24 -0.52 25.12
C GLN A 207 -27.80 -0.07 25.34
N TYR A 208 -27.42 0.33 26.56
CA TYR A 208 -26.06 0.76 26.89
C TYR A 208 -25.07 -0.42 27.05
N GLY A 209 -25.57 -1.60 27.41
CA GLY A 209 -24.81 -2.85 27.45
C GLY A 209 -24.14 -3.23 26.12
N GLN A 210 -24.64 -2.69 25.00
CA GLN A 210 -24.04 -2.84 23.68
C GLN A 210 -22.57 -2.40 23.63
N LEU A 211 -22.16 -1.38 24.41
CA LEU A 211 -20.76 -0.95 24.48
C LEU A 211 -19.84 -2.11 24.88
N PHE A 212 -20.17 -2.79 25.98
CA PHE A 212 -19.36 -3.87 26.54
C PHE A 212 -19.30 -5.05 25.58
N GLU A 213 -20.43 -5.39 24.95
CA GLU A 213 -20.47 -6.48 23.98
C GLU A 213 -19.69 -6.15 22.70
N ILE A 214 -19.74 -4.89 22.24
CA ILE A 214 -18.94 -4.41 21.11
C ILE A 214 -17.45 -4.51 21.42
N ILE A 215 -17.00 -4.03 22.59
CA ILE A 215 -15.60 -4.13 23.02
C ILE A 215 -15.20 -5.61 23.12
N ARG A 216 -15.99 -6.44 23.82
CA ARG A 216 -15.70 -7.87 24.00
C ARG A 216 -15.54 -8.61 22.65
N LYS A 217 -16.50 -8.46 21.73
CA LYS A 217 -16.45 -9.09 20.40
C LYS A 217 -15.29 -8.53 19.57
N ARG A 218 -15.12 -7.22 19.56
CA ARG A 218 -14.16 -6.53 18.68
C ARG A 218 -12.71 -6.82 19.01
N TYR A 219 -12.34 -7.11 20.25
CA TYR A 219 -10.92 -7.31 20.59
C TYR A 219 -10.58 -8.78 20.88
N THR A 220 -11.52 -9.59 21.38
CA THR A 220 -11.26 -11.03 21.64
C THR A 220 -11.48 -11.91 20.40
N GLU A 221 -12.65 -11.84 19.77
CA GLU A 221 -12.99 -12.68 18.60
C GLU A 221 -12.20 -12.25 17.36
N ASN A 222 -11.90 -10.95 17.26
CA ASN A 222 -11.12 -10.38 16.18
C ASN A 222 -9.65 -10.82 16.18
N THR A 223 -9.00 -10.97 17.35
CA THR A 223 -7.59 -11.42 17.39
C THR A 223 -7.42 -12.81 16.76
N VAL A 224 -8.33 -13.73 17.07
CA VAL A 224 -8.33 -15.09 16.48
C VAL A 224 -8.68 -15.05 14.99
N ALA A 225 -9.75 -14.35 14.61
CA ALA A 225 -10.17 -14.24 13.23
C ALA A 225 -9.11 -13.57 12.33
N ARG A 226 -8.47 -12.50 12.83
CA ARG A 226 -7.38 -11.79 12.13
C ARG A 226 -6.13 -12.66 12.01
N SER A 227 -5.78 -13.41 13.05
CA SER A 227 -4.67 -14.36 12.98
C SER A 227 -4.92 -15.42 11.92
N LEU A 228 -6.12 -16.00 11.89
CA LEU A 228 -6.50 -16.99 10.87
C LEU A 228 -6.51 -16.39 9.45
N SER A 229 -7.00 -15.16 9.31
CA SER A 229 -6.98 -14.44 8.03
C SER A 229 -5.56 -14.21 7.53
N LEU A 230 -4.68 -13.65 8.36
CA LEU A 230 -3.26 -13.43 8.03
C LEU A 230 -2.53 -14.74 7.76
N GLN A 231 -2.83 -15.82 8.49
CA GLN A 231 -2.31 -17.15 8.20
C GLN A 231 -2.74 -17.64 6.82
N LYS A 232 -4.02 -17.53 6.46
CA LYS A 232 -4.53 -17.88 5.12
C LYS A 232 -3.81 -17.06 4.04
N GLN A 233 -3.62 -15.77 4.27
CA GLN A 233 -2.90 -14.89 3.35
C GLN A 233 -1.43 -15.27 3.20
N LEU A 234 -0.74 -15.56 4.31
CA LEU A 234 0.66 -15.99 4.34
C LEU A 234 0.87 -17.36 3.69
N CYS A 235 -0.05 -18.31 3.85
CA CYS A 235 0.01 -19.63 3.21
C CYS A 235 0.00 -19.56 1.68
N ARG A 236 -0.38 -18.42 1.10
CA ARG A 236 -0.23 -18.18 -0.35
C ARG A 236 1.21 -17.95 -0.78
N TYR A 237 2.15 -17.78 0.15
CA TYR A 237 3.58 -17.62 -0.12
C TYR A 237 4.38 -18.80 0.45
N ALA A 238 4.93 -19.64 -0.43
CA ALA A 238 5.84 -20.70 -0.03
C ALA A 238 7.18 -20.08 0.41
N SER A 239 7.58 -20.27 1.67
CA SER A 239 8.92 -19.89 2.11
C SER A 239 9.97 -20.78 1.45
N VAL A 240 10.90 -20.19 0.69
CA VAL A 240 11.92 -20.92 -0.06
C VAL A 240 13.30 -20.34 0.21
N SER A 241 14.26 -21.18 0.59
CA SER A 241 15.66 -20.77 0.64
C SER A 241 16.21 -20.67 -0.78
N LEU A 242 16.64 -19.47 -1.18
CA LEU A 242 17.31 -19.23 -2.46
C LEU A 242 18.82 -19.15 -2.30
N ASP A 243 19.39 -20.02 -1.46
CA ASP A 243 20.83 -20.14 -1.34
C ASP A 243 21.41 -20.62 -2.68
N ALA A 244 22.31 -19.85 -3.26
CA ALA A 244 23.06 -20.30 -4.43
C ALA A 244 24.49 -20.67 -4.03
N GLU A 245 25.00 -21.74 -4.64
CA GLU A 245 26.39 -22.11 -4.49
C GLU A 245 27.28 -20.98 -5.01
N LEU A 246 28.12 -20.44 -4.13
CA LEU A 246 29.13 -19.43 -4.48
C LEU A 246 30.37 -20.05 -5.12
N THR A 247 30.31 -21.35 -5.45
CA THR A 247 31.38 -22.09 -6.11
C THR A 247 31.68 -21.46 -7.46
N GLY A 248 32.94 -21.07 -7.68
CA GLY A 248 33.36 -20.38 -8.90
C GLY A 248 33.49 -18.85 -8.77
N LEU A 249 33.04 -18.23 -7.66
CA LEU A 249 33.40 -16.84 -7.36
C LEU A 249 34.81 -16.76 -6.77
N SER A 250 35.62 -15.83 -7.30
CA SER A 250 36.93 -15.52 -6.76
C SER A 250 36.84 -14.88 -5.36
N ASN A 251 37.94 -14.86 -4.61
CA ASN A 251 37.97 -14.18 -3.30
C ASN A 251 37.67 -12.68 -3.42
N THR A 252 38.06 -12.04 -4.53
CA THR A 252 37.73 -10.65 -4.84
C THR A 252 36.25 -10.49 -5.12
N ASP A 253 35.65 -11.36 -5.93
CA ASP A 253 34.20 -11.29 -6.23
C ASP A 253 33.35 -11.52 -4.99
N ARG A 254 33.78 -12.36 -4.04
CA ARG A 254 33.09 -12.56 -2.76
C ARG A 254 33.10 -11.30 -1.90
N LYS A 255 34.21 -10.55 -1.88
CA LYS A 255 34.28 -9.26 -1.18
C LYS A 255 33.42 -8.20 -1.86
N THR A 256 33.49 -8.12 -3.19
CA THR A 256 32.62 -7.28 -4.01
C THR A 256 31.16 -7.58 -3.71
N LEU A 257 30.75 -8.85 -3.69
CA LEU A 257 29.40 -9.29 -3.34
C LEU A 257 28.95 -8.78 -1.96
N GLY A 258 29.81 -8.88 -0.93
CA GLY A 258 29.52 -8.36 0.41
C GLY A 258 29.18 -6.86 0.42
N LEU A 259 29.91 -6.05 -0.36
CA LEU A 259 29.64 -4.62 -0.53
C LEU A 259 28.36 -4.35 -1.33
N LEU A 260 28.11 -5.14 -2.39
CA LEU A 260 26.89 -5.04 -3.18
C LEU A 260 25.63 -5.32 -2.35
N ILE A 261 25.67 -6.33 -1.48
CA ILE A 261 24.54 -6.63 -0.57
C ILE A 261 24.29 -5.46 0.39
N LYS A 262 25.35 -4.85 0.93
CA LYS A 262 25.24 -3.65 1.78
C LYS A 262 24.60 -2.47 1.02
N ALA A 263 24.98 -2.28 -0.23
CA ALA A 263 24.37 -1.25 -1.09
C ALA A 263 22.90 -1.58 -1.41
N ALA A 264 22.58 -2.83 -1.75
CA ALA A 264 21.22 -3.29 -2.02
C ALA A 264 20.29 -3.13 -0.82
N LYS A 265 20.76 -3.38 0.41
CA LYS A 265 19.99 -3.12 1.64
C LYS A 265 19.58 -1.65 1.80
N LEU A 266 20.30 -0.70 1.21
CA LEU A 266 19.89 0.71 1.19
C LEU A 266 18.74 0.96 0.21
N MET A 267 18.56 0.12 -0.82
CA MET A 267 17.42 0.21 -1.73
C MET A 267 16.11 -0.15 -1.02
N ASP A 268 16.15 -1.08 -0.05
CA ASP A 268 15.00 -1.33 0.83
C ASP A 268 14.60 -0.06 1.59
N GLU A 269 15.56 0.62 2.23
CA GLU A 269 15.29 1.86 2.97
C GLU A 269 14.65 2.95 2.09
N ILE A 270 15.16 3.12 0.87
CA ILE A 270 14.60 4.09 -0.08
C ILE A 270 13.20 3.66 -0.53
N PHE A 271 13.02 2.37 -0.84
CA PHE A 271 11.73 1.87 -1.30
C PHE A 271 10.63 1.98 -0.22
N TYR A 272 10.96 1.74 1.06
CA TYR A 272 10.02 2.00 2.15
C TYR A 272 9.59 3.47 2.17
N LEU A 273 10.49 4.42 1.90
CA LEU A 273 10.13 5.83 1.76
C LEU A 273 9.26 6.12 0.53
N GLN A 274 9.42 5.37 -0.57
CA GLN A 274 8.65 5.54 -1.80
C GLN A 274 7.22 4.98 -1.68
N ALA A 275 7.04 3.81 -1.06
CA ALA A 275 5.79 3.05 -1.06
C ALA A 275 4.67 3.58 -0.12
N LYS A 276 4.83 4.77 0.49
CA LYS A 276 3.79 5.38 1.36
C LYS A 276 3.95 6.90 1.56
N VAL A 277 2.82 7.62 1.53
CA VAL A 277 2.70 9.04 1.93
C VAL A 277 3.20 9.27 3.35
N ASP A 278 4.11 10.23 3.46
CA ASP A 278 4.54 10.85 4.71
C ASP A 278 3.55 11.98 5.07
N GLN A 279 2.77 11.84 6.15
CA GLN A 279 1.85 12.91 6.59
C GLN A 279 2.62 14.02 7.34
N GLY A 280 3.39 14.78 6.57
CA GLY A 280 4.11 15.98 7.00
C GLY A 280 5.37 15.68 7.81
N LYS A 281 6.55 15.94 7.21
CA LYS A 281 7.85 15.96 7.89
C LYS A 281 7.86 17.11 8.92
N GLN A 282 8.18 16.79 10.18
CA GLN A 282 8.88 17.73 11.06
C GLN A 282 10.28 17.15 11.30
N SER A 283 11.30 17.92 10.93
CA SER A 283 12.69 17.47 10.93
C SER A 283 13.18 16.96 12.31
N GLU A 284 13.64 15.70 12.36
CA GLU A 284 14.69 15.32 13.31
C GLU A 284 15.99 16.00 12.84
N LYS A 285 16.52 16.91 13.67
CA LYS A 285 17.85 17.49 13.45
C LYS A 285 18.92 16.39 13.45
N ASN A 286 19.38 16.06 12.24
CA ASN A 286 20.73 15.63 11.86
C ASN A 286 21.70 15.34 13.05
N PRO A 287 22.00 14.08 13.39
CA PRO A 287 23.07 13.79 14.33
C PRO A 287 24.40 14.03 13.62
N LYS A 288 25.06 15.14 13.95
CA LYS A 288 26.42 15.43 13.49
C LYS A 288 27.33 14.25 13.83
N LEU A 289 28.01 13.75 12.79
CA LEU A 289 29.12 12.80 12.85
C LEU A 289 30.15 13.21 13.91
N GLY A 290 30.41 12.30 14.85
CA GLY A 290 31.60 12.26 15.68
C GLY A 290 32.09 10.82 15.75
N ASN A 291 33.15 10.52 14.99
CA ASN A 291 33.83 9.22 14.96
C ASN A 291 34.20 8.71 16.35
N LYS A 292 33.65 7.56 16.75
CA LYS A 292 34.39 6.35 17.20
C LYS A 292 33.42 5.35 17.84
N THR A 293 33.55 4.09 17.39
CA THR A 293 33.09 2.85 18.04
C THR A 293 31.65 2.41 17.73
N CYS A 294 31.55 1.47 16.78
CA CYS A 294 30.50 0.44 16.74
C CYS A 294 30.43 -0.28 18.08
N ASN A 295 29.22 -0.73 18.45
CA ASN A 295 28.84 -1.47 19.67
C ASN A 295 28.63 -0.62 20.93
N LEU A 296 27.44 0.00 21.06
CA LEU A 296 26.71 0.27 22.33
C LEU A 296 25.53 1.22 22.10
N LEU A 297 24.44 0.77 21.46
CA LEU A 297 23.12 1.42 21.60
C LEU A 297 22.02 0.38 21.87
N ASN A 298 22.33 -0.53 22.79
CA ASN A 298 21.34 -1.34 23.50
C ASN A 298 21.54 -1.07 25.00
N ARG A 299 20.89 -0.02 25.52
CA ARG A 299 20.36 0.15 26.89
C ARG A 299 20.17 1.63 27.23
N LYS A 300 18.93 1.93 27.64
CA LYS A 300 18.41 3.15 28.27
C LYS A 300 18.50 4.43 27.44
N PHE A 301 17.36 4.90 26.90
CA PHE A 301 17.20 6.32 26.63
C PHE A 301 15.83 6.87 27.02
N ASN A 302 15.91 7.96 27.79
CA ASN A 302 14.86 8.80 28.34
C ASN A 302 13.84 9.25 27.27
N GLY A 303 12.57 8.87 27.45
CA GLY A 303 11.42 9.75 27.20
C GLY A 303 11.28 10.41 25.82
N LYS A 304 11.73 9.78 24.74
CA LYS A 304 11.49 10.25 23.36
C LYS A 304 10.52 9.32 22.64
N VAL A 305 9.46 9.88 22.08
CA VAL A 305 8.31 9.15 21.55
C VAL A 305 8.34 9.14 20.01
N TRP A 306 8.41 7.95 19.43
CA TRP A 306 8.40 7.71 17.97
C TRP A 306 6.99 7.76 17.37
N VAL A 307 6.61 8.81 16.64
CA VAL A 307 5.36 8.86 15.87
C VAL A 307 5.48 8.07 14.56
N TRP A 308 4.42 7.34 14.19
CA TRP A 308 4.29 6.62 12.92
C TRP A 308 4.07 7.57 11.75
N TYR A 309 5.09 8.35 11.38
CA TYR A 309 4.94 9.37 10.34
C TYR A 309 5.18 8.82 8.92
N SER A 310 5.84 7.65 8.79
CA SER A 310 6.31 7.10 7.52
C SER A 310 6.25 5.57 7.48
N ASN A 311 6.37 4.96 6.30
CA ASN A 311 6.45 3.49 6.17
C ASN A 311 7.62 2.89 6.96
N PRO A 312 8.85 3.47 6.93
CA PRO A 312 9.96 2.98 7.73
C PRO A 312 9.66 2.91 9.23
N ALA A 313 8.95 3.90 9.77
CA ALA A 313 8.54 3.86 11.18
C ALA A 313 7.65 2.63 11.43
N LEU A 314 6.57 2.45 10.65
CA LEU A 314 5.66 1.31 10.81
C LEU A 314 6.40 -0.03 10.71
N ARG A 315 7.30 -0.19 9.74
CA ARG A 315 8.18 -1.36 9.60
C ARG A 315 8.96 -1.64 10.88
N ASP A 316 9.68 -0.64 11.38
CA ASP A 316 10.59 -0.82 12.52
C ASP A 316 9.83 -1.26 13.77
N TRP A 317 8.61 -0.79 13.95
CA TRP A 317 7.76 -1.18 15.06
C TRP A 317 7.16 -2.55 14.95
N LEU A 318 6.60 -2.89 13.80
CA LEU A 318 6.10 -4.23 13.55
C LEU A 318 7.22 -5.25 13.78
N LYS A 319 8.44 -4.92 13.36
CA LYS A 319 9.62 -5.74 13.61
C LYS A 319 9.98 -5.84 15.09
N GLU A 320 10.00 -4.73 15.82
CA GLU A 320 10.31 -4.70 17.26
C GLU A 320 9.26 -5.48 18.08
N HIS A 321 7.99 -5.40 17.69
CA HIS A 321 6.86 -5.99 18.41
C HIS A 321 6.45 -7.37 17.87
N ALA A 322 7.13 -7.89 16.85
CA ALA A 322 6.83 -9.18 16.22
C ALA A 322 6.84 -10.38 17.19
N SER A 323 7.46 -10.24 18.37
CA SER A 323 7.52 -11.28 19.40
C SER A 323 6.50 -11.12 20.52
N ALA A 324 5.66 -10.08 20.49
CA ALA A 324 4.69 -9.77 21.55
C ALA A 324 3.50 -10.75 21.55
N SER A 325 3.01 -11.13 20.37
CA SER A 325 1.91 -12.10 20.21
C SER A 325 2.04 -12.86 18.88
N GLU A 326 1.29 -13.95 18.70
CA GLU A 326 1.22 -14.64 17.41
C GLU A 326 0.61 -13.73 16.33
N LEU A 327 -0.38 -12.90 16.68
CA LEU A 327 -0.96 -11.94 15.75
C LEU A 327 0.09 -10.91 15.29
N ASP A 328 0.92 -10.37 16.18
CA ASP A 328 1.95 -9.39 15.82
C ASP A 328 3.07 -9.99 14.98
N LYS A 329 3.43 -11.25 15.25
CA LYS A 329 4.33 -12.02 14.39
C LYS A 329 3.77 -12.15 12.98
N LEU A 330 2.50 -12.51 12.84
CA LEU A 330 1.82 -12.64 11.53
C LEU A 330 1.75 -11.29 10.80
N LYS A 331 1.44 -10.20 11.51
CA LYS A 331 1.47 -8.83 10.95
C LYS A 331 2.85 -8.50 10.39
N TRP A 332 3.92 -8.73 11.16
CA TRP A 332 5.29 -8.49 10.70
C TRP A 332 5.67 -9.34 9.49
N MET A 333 5.34 -10.64 9.52
CA MET A 333 5.64 -11.54 8.40
C MET A 333 4.96 -11.08 7.12
N TYR A 334 3.67 -10.75 7.18
CA TYR A 334 2.93 -10.33 6.00
C TYR A 334 3.32 -8.91 5.54
N TYR A 335 3.60 -8.00 6.47
CA TYR A 335 4.19 -6.70 6.15
C TYR A 335 5.54 -6.83 5.45
N SER A 336 6.41 -7.75 5.89
CA SER A 336 7.73 -7.96 5.28
C SER A 336 7.64 -8.42 3.82
N ILE A 337 6.61 -9.19 3.48
CA ILE A 337 6.33 -9.63 2.10
C ILE A 337 5.83 -8.45 1.27
N ASN A 338 4.87 -7.69 1.79
CA ASN A 338 4.21 -6.62 1.04
C ASN A 338 4.95 -5.28 1.06
N LYS A 339 5.96 -5.14 1.94
CA LYS A 339 6.72 -3.90 2.24
C LYS A 339 5.83 -2.68 2.55
N SER A 340 4.59 -2.93 2.92
CA SER A 340 3.54 -1.94 3.13
C SER A 340 2.38 -2.60 3.90
N PRO A 341 1.44 -1.82 4.47
CA PRO A 341 0.27 -2.36 5.18
C PRO A 341 -0.85 -2.88 4.23
N TRP A 342 -0.61 -2.90 2.91
CA TRP A 342 -1.56 -3.31 1.89
C TRP A 342 -1.14 -4.61 1.22
N SER A 343 -2.11 -5.48 0.96
CA SER A 343 -1.89 -6.81 0.37
C SER A 343 -1.70 -6.73 -1.15
N CYS A 344 -0.54 -7.14 -1.67
CA CYS A 344 -0.27 -7.20 -3.10
C CYS A 344 -1.14 -8.24 -3.85
N LEU A 345 -1.67 -9.26 -3.16
CA LEU A 345 -2.52 -10.29 -3.76
C LEU A 345 -4.02 -10.02 -3.57
N ASP A 346 -4.40 -9.03 -2.76
CA ASP A 346 -5.80 -8.66 -2.50
C ASP A 346 -6.04 -7.20 -2.91
N GLU A 347 -5.63 -6.82 -4.12
CA GLU A 347 -5.95 -5.51 -4.73
C GLU A 347 -5.54 -4.29 -3.87
N ASN A 348 -4.45 -4.40 -3.10
CA ASN A 348 -4.00 -3.40 -2.13
C ASN A 348 -4.99 -3.12 -0.99
N GLU A 349 -5.84 -4.09 -0.61
CA GLU A 349 -6.60 -4.02 0.64
C GLU A 349 -5.66 -3.98 1.85
N ALA A 350 -5.95 -3.08 2.80
CA ALA A 350 -5.19 -3.01 4.03
C ALA A 350 -5.48 -4.23 4.91
N PHE A 351 -4.42 -4.97 5.28
CA PHE A 351 -4.52 -6.09 6.22
C PHE A 351 -4.22 -5.66 7.67
N LEU A 352 -3.73 -4.44 7.83
CA LEU A 352 -3.69 -3.72 9.09
C LEU A 352 -4.93 -2.81 9.19
N THR A 353 -5.34 -2.55 10.41
CA THR A 353 -6.54 -1.78 10.78
C THR A 353 -6.13 -0.46 11.46
N THR A 354 -7.10 0.42 11.66
CA THR A 354 -6.91 1.61 12.52
C THR A 354 -6.55 1.22 13.96
N THR A 355 -6.97 0.05 14.46
CA THR A 355 -6.56 -0.45 15.78
C THR A 355 -5.07 -0.84 15.82
N ASP A 356 -4.49 -1.32 14.72
CA ASP A 356 -3.02 -1.50 14.62
C ASP A 356 -2.28 -0.17 14.45
N SER A 357 -3.02 0.87 14.09
CA SER A 357 -2.52 2.23 13.99
C SER A 357 -2.62 2.90 15.35
N ALA A 358 -1.72 2.54 16.25
CA ALA A 358 -1.57 3.19 17.55
C ALA A 358 -1.52 4.71 17.43
N ILE A 359 -2.54 5.39 17.97
CA ILE A 359 -2.46 6.80 18.34
C ILE A 359 -1.26 6.92 19.29
N LYS A 360 -0.20 7.58 18.84
CA LYS A 360 0.96 7.85 19.70
C LYS A 360 1.04 9.33 19.98
N LEU A 361 0.91 9.64 21.25
CA LEU A 361 0.92 10.98 21.77
C LEU A 361 2.35 11.50 21.76
N LEU A 362 2.59 12.61 21.09
CA LEU A 362 3.86 13.34 21.14
C LEU A 362 3.93 14.12 22.47
N PRO A 363 4.75 13.71 23.46
CA PRO A 363 4.93 14.50 24.68
C PRO A 363 5.62 15.84 24.38
N GLU A 364 6.26 15.95 23.22
CA GLU A 364 6.98 17.12 22.74
C GLU A 364 6.11 18.06 21.89
N ALA A 365 4.92 17.62 21.46
CA ALA A 365 3.94 18.45 20.75
C ALA A 365 3.25 19.46 21.70
N THR A 366 3.51 19.39 23.01
CA THR A 366 3.23 20.45 23.97
C THR A 366 4.16 21.65 23.76
N LYS A 367 4.17 22.24 22.55
CA LYS A 367 4.60 23.63 22.45
C LYS A 367 3.59 24.44 23.22
N PRO A 368 4.01 25.30 24.18
CA PRO A 368 3.10 26.22 24.84
C PRO A 368 2.67 27.25 23.81
N VAL A 369 1.63 26.95 23.05
CA VAL A 369 0.74 28.01 22.59
C VAL A 369 0.08 28.53 23.87
N SER A 370 0.19 29.82 24.14
CA SER A 370 -0.43 30.41 25.32
C SER A 370 -1.92 30.06 25.36
N GLY A 371 -2.32 29.18 26.27
CA GLY A 371 -3.70 28.69 26.42
C GLY A 371 -4.03 27.34 25.76
N TRP A 372 -3.07 26.60 25.19
CA TRP A 372 -3.34 25.31 24.55
C TRP A 372 -2.38 24.22 25.03
N LYS A 373 -2.94 23.08 25.44
CA LYS A 373 -2.27 21.86 25.91
C LYS A 373 -2.86 20.62 25.19
N GLY A 374 -3.10 20.75 23.89
CA GLY A 374 -3.73 19.68 23.11
C GLY A 374 -2.78 18.57 22.69
N LEU A 375 -3.32 17.37 22.51
CA LEU A 375 -2.66 16.22 21.90
C LEU A 375 -2.89 16.22 20.38
N GLU A 376 -1.84 15.95 19.61
CA GLU A 376 -1.91 15.81 18.15
C GLU A 376 -2.03 14.32 17.78
N TYR A 377 -3.12 13.95 17.08
CA TYR A 377 -3.32 12.62 16.50
C TYR A 377 -2.68 12.52 15.13
N LYS A 378 -2.11 11.35 14.81
CA LYS A 378 -1.85 10.91 13.44
C LYS A 378 -2.10 9.40 13.31
N ALA A 379 -2.95 9.00 12.36
CA ALA A 379 -3.15 7.59 12.00
C ALA A 379 -1.83 7.03 11.46
N ALA A 380 -1.48 5.79 11.84
CA ALA A 380 -0.20 5.21 11.45
C ALA A 380 -0.08 5.00 9.94
N PHE A 381 -1.18 4.77 9.20
CA PHE A 381 -1.23 4.73 7.72
C PHE A 381 -2.67 4.93 7.23
N PRO A 382 -2.89 5.38 5.97
CA PRO A 382 -4.24 5.47 5.41
C PRO A 382 -4.80 4.08 5.05
N MET A 383 -6.08 3.81 5.31
CA MET A 383 -6.69 2.51 4.97
C MET A 383 -6.66 2.23 3.46
N LEU A 384 -6.82 3.26 2.64
CA LEU A 384 -6.66 3.16 1.19
C LEU A 384 -5.22 3.51 0.81
N LYS A 385 -4.61 2.68 -0.04
CA LYS A 385 -3.29 2.95 -0.60
C LYS A 385 -3.33 4.23 -1.43
N PRO A 386 -2.51 5.25 -1.10
CA PRO A 386 -2.46 6.48 -1.89
C PRO A 386 -1.96 6.19 -3.30
N PRO A 387 -2.68 6.59 -4.36
CA PRO A 387 -2.31 6.25 -5.73
C PRO A 387 -0.99 6.87 -6.17
N GLY A 388 -0.58 8.00 -5.57
CA GLY A 388 0.69 8.66 -5.86
C GLY A 388 1.86 8.17 -5.01
N ALA A 389 1.63 7.17 -4.15
CA ALA A 389 2.56 6.73 -3.12
C ALA A 389 3.21 7.94 -2.42
N ASN A 390 4.53 8.02 -2.30
CA ASN A 390 5.22 9.21 -1.77
C ASN A 390 5.88 10.09 -2.84
N PHE A 391 5.47 9.96 -4.11
CA PHE A 391 6.10 10.70 -5.20
C PHE A 391 5.49 12.09 -5.42
N TYR A 392 4.28 12.31 -4.92
CA TYR A 392 3.49 13.51 -5.10
C TYR A 392 2.88 13.95 -3.75
N PRO A 393 2.49 15.22 -3.59
CA PRO A 393 1.74 15.63 -2.42
C PRO A 393 0.42 14.85 -2.33
N PRO A 394 0.01 14.40 -1.13
CA PRO A 394 -1.13 13.48 -0.98
C PRO A 394 -2.48 14.09 -1.33
N ASP A 395 -2.59 15.41 -1.30
CA ASP A 395 -3.78 16.19 -1.67
C ASP A 395 -3.78 16.64 -3.14
N MET A 396 -2.70 16.35 -3.88
CA MET A 396 -2.55 16.76 -5.28
C MET A 396 -3.45 15.92 -6.20
N ASP A 397 -4.27 16.59 -7.01
CA ASP A 397 -5.04 15.95 -8.07
C ASP A 397 -4.37 16.08 -9.45
N LYS A 398 -4.85 15.30 -10.42
CA LYS A 398 -4.32 15.31 -11.80
C LYS A 398 -4.47 16.66 -12.49
N LYS A 399 -5.50 17.43 -12.14
CA LYS A 399 -5.79 18.73 -12.76
C LYS A 399 -4.82 19.80 -12.24
N GLU A 400 -4.55 19.79 -10.94
CA GLU A 400 -3.53 20.63 -10.32
C GLU A 400 -2.16 20.36 -10.92
N PHE A 401 -1.72 19.09 -10.96
CA PHE A 401 -0.44 18.72 -11.57
C PHE A 401 -0.34 19.20 -13.02
N LYS A 402 -1.40 19.02 -13.81
CA LYS A 402 -1.42 19.45 -15.21
C LYS A 402 -1.30 20.96 -15.34
N LEU A 403 -2.07 21.73 -14.57
CA LEU A 403 -2.01 23.20 -14.61
C LEU A 403 -0.64 23.73 -14.20
N TRP A 404 -0.02 23.11 -13.20
CA TRP A 404 1.35 23.43 -12.79
C TRP A 404 2.34 23.07 -13.90
N ASN A 405 2.32 21.83 -14.40
CA ASN A 405 3.24 21.36 -15.42
C ASN A 405 3.15 22.19 -16.72
N ASP A 406 1.94 22.54 -17.16
CA ASP A 406 1.71 23.38 -18.35
C ASP A 406 2.29 24.80 -18.18
N SER A 407 2.56 25.24 -16.95
CA SER A 407 3.19 26.55 -16.66
C SER A 407 4.73 26.53 -16.67
N LEU A 408 5.34 25.35 -16.68
CA LEU A 408 6.80 25.15 -16.60
C LEU A 408 7.47 25.29 -17.97
N THR A 409 8.79 25.46 -17.98
CA THR A 409 9.58 25.32 -19.21
C THR A 409 9.63 23.87 -19.69
N GLU A 410 9.91 23.63 -20.97
CA GLU A 410 9.98 22.26 -21.55
C GLU A 410 10.94 21.33 -20.78
N LYS A 411 12.07 21.85 -20.31
CA LYS A 411 13.02 21.08 -19.49
C LYS A 411 12.40 20.68 -18.15
N GLU A 412 11.77 21.62 -17.47
CA GLU A 412 11.13 21.38 -16.17
C GLU A 412 9.91 20.46 -16.31
N GLN A 413 9.18 20.52 -17.43
CA GLN A 413 8.12 19.56 -17.76
C GLN A 413 8.67 18.15 -17.90
N ASN A 414 9.80 17.99 -18.60
CA ASN A 414 10.48 16.70 -18.73
C ASN A 414 10.97 16.20 -17.36
N ASP A 415 11.50 17.07 -16.50
CA ASP A 415 11.90 16.70 -15.15
C ASP A 415 10.67 16.31 -14.30
N ALA A 416 9.55 17.02 -14.42
CA ALA A 416 8.31 16.80 -13.67
C ALA A 416 7.59 15.51 -14.10
N THR A 417 7.68 15.13 -15.37
CA THR A 417 7.08 13.91 -15.93
C THR A 417 8.07 12.75 -16.04
N GLY A 418 9.35 12.99 -15.79
CA GLY A 418 10.40 11.98 -15.85
C GLY A 418 10.48 11.08 -14.62
N PHE A 419 11.31 10.04 -14.75
CA PHE A 419 11.46 8.94 -13.80
C PHE A 419 12.03 9.32 -12.43
N PHE A 420 12.97 10.28 -12.38
CA PHE A 420 13.90 10.42 -11.27
C PHE A 420 13.68 11.68 -10.42
N THR A 421 12.42 12.12 -10.28
CA THR A 421 12.03 13.27 -9.47
C THR A 421 10.79 12.97 -8.62
N VAL A 422 10.70 13.58 -7.45
CA VAL A 422 9.45 13.69 -6.67
C VAL A 422 8.90 15.11 -6.79
N ILE A 423 7.58 15.26 -6.67
CA ILE A 423 6.89 16.54 -6.66
C ILE A 423 6.50 16.88 -5.23
N LYS A 424 6.72 18.13 -4.82
CA LYS A 424 6.47 18.61 -3.44
C LYS A 424 5.84 19.98 -3.43
N ARG A 425 5.30 20.39 -2.27
CA ARG A 425 4.77 21.74 -2.03
C ARG A 425 5.77 22.64 -1.31
N HIS A 426 5.86 23.91 -1.65
CA HIS A 426 6.67 24.87 -0.89
C HIS A 426 6.09 25.14 0.51
N THR A 427 4.78 25.05 0.65
CA THR A 427 4.09 25.18 1.95
C THR A 427 4.48 24.07 2.94
N GLU A 428 4.74 22.84 2.49
CA GLU A 428 5.29 21.75 3.32
C GLU A 428 6.67 22.11 3.90
N PHE A 429 7.47 22.89 3.16
CA PHE A 429 8.80 23.34 3.59
C PHE A 429 8.74 24.46 4.65
N SER A 430 7.68 25.27 4.66
CA SER A 430 7.56 26.43 5.56
C SER A 430 7.18 26.07 6.99
N LEU A 431 6.50 24.93 7.19
CA LEU A 431 6.18 24.37 8.52
C LEU A 431 7.43 23.88 9.29
N ASP A 432 8.57 23.70 8.61
CA ASP A 432 9.85 23.26 9.18
C ASP A 432 10.76 24.43 9.64
N SER A 433 10.41 25.68 9.31
CA SER A 433 11.26 26.85 9.58
C SER A 433 10.83 27.64 10.82
N SER A 434 11.12 27.12 12.02
CA SER A 434 11.08 27.91 13.24
C SER A 434 12.30 28.84 13.33
N SER A 435 12.38 29.84 12.45
CA SER A 435 13.27 31.00 12.58
C SER A 435 12.41 32.24 12.87
N PRO A 436 12.56 32.94 14.01
CA PRO A 436 11.68 34.04 14.39
C PRO A 436 11.79 35.33 13.56
N ASN A 437 12.52 35.34 12.45
CA ASN A 437 12.86 36.56 11.73
C ASN A 437 12.63 36.43 10.23
N HIS A 438 11.37 36.38 9.80
CA HIS A 438 10.91 37.03 8.57
C HIS A 438 9.38 37.11 8.61
N ALA A 439 8.88 38.18 9.22
CA ALA A 439 7.49 38.58 9.04
C ALA A 439 7.32 39.04 7.59
N VAL A 440 6.75 38.19 6.74
CA VAL A 440 6.12 38.64 5.51
C VAL A 440 4.64 38.87 5.83
N HIS A 441 4.22 40.11 5.63
CA HIS A 441 2.87 40.59 5.89
C HIS A 441 1.78 39.69 5.28
N GLY A 442 0.73 39.49 6.07
CA GLY A 442 -0.42 38.66 5.74
C GLY A 442 -1.01 38.95 4.37
N THR A 443 -1.12 37.89 3.58
CA THR A 443 -2.14 37.72 2.55
C THR A 443 -2.66 36.29 2.68
N ASN A 444 -3.97 36.11 2.58
CA ASN A 444 -4.61 34.80 2.57
C ASN A 444 -3.94 33.91 1.50
N HIS A 445 -3.19 32.90 1.92
CA HIS A 445 -2.64 31.90 1.01
C HIS A 445 -3.78 31.02 0.48
N LEU A 446 -4.42 31.47 -0.60
CA LEU A 446 -5.12 30.57 -1.51
C LEU A 446 -4.08 29.55 -2.02
N MET A 447 -4.36 28.26 -1.84
CA MET A 447 -3.58 27.20 -2.49
C MET A 447 -3.69 27.40 -4.00
N THR A 448 -2.59 27.80 -4.64
CA THR A 448 -2.54 27.97 -6.09
C THR A 448 -1.70 26.86 -6.69
N ALA A 449 -1.98 26.48 -7.94
CA ALA A 449 -1.19 25.49 -8.68
C ALA A 449 0.32 25.84 -8.81
N HIS A 450 0.75 27.03 -8.37
CA HIS A 450 2.14 27.46 -8.39
C HIS A 450 2.93 27.06 -7.13
N ASP A 451 2.32 26.31 -6.20
CA ASP A 451 2.98 25.84 -4.96
C ASP A 451 3.82 24.55 -5.16
N LEU A 452 3.71 23.90 -6.32
CA LEU A 452 4.42 22.66 -6.63
C LEU A 452 5.84 22.90 -7.15
N TYR A 453 6.78 22.00 -6.82
CA TYR A 453 8.13 21.98 -7.38
C TYR A 453 8.71 20.57 -7.46
N ASN A 454 9.69 20.35 -8.34
CA ASN A 454 10.39 19.08 -8.52
C ASN A 454 11.63 18.96 -7.62
N VAL A 455 11.88 17.76 -7.09
CA VAL A 455 13.09 17.39 -6.34
C VAL A 455 13.71 16.14 -6.98
N PRO A 456 14.96 16.20 -7.47
CA PRO A 456 15.62 15.02 -8.03
C PRO A 456 15.90 13.97 -6.95
N TYR A 457 15.88 12.70 -7.33
CA TYR A 457 16.12 11.57 -6.40
C TYR A 457 17.47 11.65 -5.70
N SER A 458 18.53 12.10 -6.40
CA SER A 458 19.86 12.34 -5.82
C SER A 458 19.85 13.33 -4.65
N LYS A 459 18.86 14.24 -4.62
CA LYS A 459 18.62 15.18 -3.53
C LYS A 459 17.65 14.63 -2.50
N GLU A 460 16.53 14.04 -2.92
CA GLU A 460 15.51 13.51 -2.00
C GLU A 460 16.07 12.37 -1.13
N TYR A 461 16.81 11.45 -1.73
CA TYR A 461 17.33 10.24 -1.07
C TYR A 461 18.84 10.32 -0.80
N ASN A 462 19.41 11.54 -0.76
CA ASN A 462 20.86 11.77 -0.71
C ASN A 462 21.59 11.01 0.41
N SER A 463 20.97 10.92 1.59
CA SER A 463 21.54 10.27 2.77
C SER A 463 21.81 8.77 2.57
N PHE A 464 20.97 8.10 1.77
CA PHE A 464 21.12 6.69 1.41
C PHE A 464 21.97 6.55 0.14
N LEU A 465 21.69 7.35 -0.89
CA LEU A 465 22.38 7.29 -2.18
C LEU A 465 23.86 7.58 -2.09
N ARG A 466 24.29 8.47 -1.20
CA ARG A 466 25.72 8.73 -0.95
C ARG A 466 26.44 7.50 -0.38
N LYS A 467 25.84 6.83 0.60
CA LYS A 467 26.40 5.60 1.19
C LYS A 467 26.41 4.46 0.18
N ALA A 468 25.35 4.33 -0.62
CA ALA A 468 25.28 3.35 -1.69
C ALA A 468 26.37 3.61 -2.74
N ALA A 469 26.57 4.86 -3.15
CA ALA A 469 27.63 5.26 -4.09
C ALA A 469 29.04 4.95 -3.54
N GLU A 470 29.31 5.23 -2.27
CA GLU A 470 30.58 4.89 -1.62
C GLU A 470 30.85 3.37 -1.66
N LEU A 471 29.85 2.56 -1.31
CA LEU A 471 29.93 1.09 -1.34
C LEU A 471 30.12 0.55 -2.77
N LEU A 472 29.43 1.12 -3.76
CA LEU A 472 29.56 0.72 -5.16
C LEU A 472 30.93 1.11 -5.74
N HIS A 473 31.47 2.28 -5.39
CA HIS A 473 32.84 2.67 -5.76
C HIS A 473 33.87 1.70 -5.19
N GLU A 474 33.77 1.36 -3.89
CA GLU A 474 34.65 0.38 -3.25
C GLU A 474 34.50 -1.01 -3.88
N ALA A 475 33.27 -1.43 -4.17
CA ALA A 475 32.99 -2.70 -4.84
C ALA A 475 33.60 -2.75 -6.26
N GLY A 476 33.52 -1.65 -7.00
CA GLY A 476 34.13 -1.50 -8.33
C GLY A 476 35.65 -1.51 -8.30
N ASP A 477 36.28 -0.98 -7.24
CA ASP A 477 37.74 -1.05 -7.08
C ASP A 477 38.25 -2.46 -6.77
N LEU A 478 37.41 -3.30 -6.16
CA LEU A 478 37.71 -4.71 -5.89
C LEU A 478 37.34 -5.64 -7.06
N ALA A 479 36.43 -5.22 -7.94
CA ALA A 479 35.89 -6.04 -9.01
C ALA A 479 36.99 -6.50 -9.98
N GLY A 480 37.07 -7.82 -10.22
CA GLY A 480 38.05 -8.40 -11.14
C GLY A 480 37.71 -8.17 -12.62
N SER A 481 36.43 -7.96 -12.94
CA SER A 481 35.97 -7.70 -14.32
C SER A 481 35.98 -6.20 -14.63
N PRO A 482 36.61 -5.76 -15.75
CA PRO A 482 36.57 -4.37 -16.19
C PRO A 482 35.16 -3.83 -16.46
N SER A 483 34.25 -4.67 -16.99
CA SER A 483 32.86 -4.27 -17.27
C SER A 483 32.07 -4.07 -15.98
N LEU A 484 32.25 -4.97 -14.99
CA LEU A 484 31.66 -4.82 -13.67
C LEU A 484 32.19 -3.57 -12.97
N LYS A 485 33.52 -3.34 -13.01
CA LYS A 485 34.11 -2.11 -12.46
C LYS A 485 33.48 -0.86 -13.06
N ARG A 486 33.37 -0.79 -14.39
CA ARG A 486 32.74 0.34 -15.09
C ARG A 486 31.29 0.53 -14.65
N LEU A 487 30.49 -0.54 -14.60
CA LEU A 487 29.11 -0.47 -14.13
C LEU A 487 29.02 0.10 -12.71
N LEU A 488 29.79 -0.46 -11.77
CA LEU A 488 29.69 -0.07 -10.37
C LEU A 488 30.12 1.39 -10.15
N HIS A 489 31.20 1.84 -10.79
CA HIS A 489 31.65 3.24 -10.71
C HIS A 489 30.64 4.20 -11.35
N SER A 490 30.19 3.92 -12.57
CA SER A 490 29.23 4.77 -13.27
C SER A 490 27.86 4.81 -12.57
N LYS A 491 27.41 3.71 -11.97
CA LYS A 491 26.16 3.67 -11.20
C LYS A 491 26.27 4.45 -9.88
N ALA A 492 27.42 4.37 -9.21
CA ALA A 492 27.70 5.20 -8.04
C ALA A 492 27.64 6.69 -8.38
N ASP A 493 28.22 7.09 -9.51
CA ASP A 493 28.17 8.49 -9.97
C ASP A 493 26.75 8.91 -10.37
N ALA A 494 25.98 8.03 -11.02
CA ALA A 494 24.58 8.25 -11.39
C ALA A 494 23.68 8.53 -10.18
N PHE A 495 23.88 7.83 -9.06
CA PHE A 495 23.16 8.08 -7.81
C PHE A 495 23.33 9.51 -7.29
N LEU A 496 24.46 10.16 -7.57
CA LEU A 496 24.74 11.51 -7.13
C LEU A 496 24.39 12.57 -8.19
N SER A 497 24.56 12.26 -9.47
CA SER A 497 24.26 13.17 -10.58
C SER A 497 22.77 13.21 -10.94
N ASN A 498 22.01 12.15 -10.63
CA ASN A 498 20.65 11.90 -11.07
C ASN A 498 20.52 11.58 -12.59
N ASP A 499 21.62 11.32 -13.28
CA ASP A 499 21.63 10.91 -14.69
C ASP A 499 22.16 9.48 -14.82
N TYR A 500 21.28 8.58 -15.24
CA TYR A 500 21.53 7.14 -15.29
C TYR A 500 22.01 6.64 -16.65
N TYR A 501 22.03 7.50 -17.69
CA TYR A 501 22.27 7.08 -19.08
C TYR A 501 23.55 6.24 -19.25
N GLU A 502 24.71 6.78 -18.84
CA GLU A 502 26.00 6.08 -18.97
C GLU A 502 26.06 4.79 -18.13
N SER A 503 25.41 4.79 -16.96
CA SER A 503 25.42 3.63 -16.07
C SER A 503 24.57 2.48 -16.59
N ASP A 504 23.45 2.78 -17.25
CA ASP A 504 22.58 1.77 -17.86
C ASP A 504 23.18 1.23 -19.17
N LEU A 505 23.91 2.06 -19.92
CA LEU A 505 24.76 1.56 -21.02
C LEU A 505 25.83 0.57 -20.51
N ALA A 506 26.52 0.92 -19.42
CA ALA A 506 27.49 0.02 -18.80
C ALA A 506 26.85 -1.27 -18.28
N TRP A 507 25.59 -1.22 -17.82
CA TRP A 507 24.83 -2.39 -17.39
C TRP A 507 24.44 -3.30 -18.57
N MET A 508 24.00 -2.74 -19.70
CA MET A 508 23.70 -3.52 -20.92
C MET A 508 24.93 -4.25 -21.45
N GLU A 509 26.11 -3.62 -21.33
CA GLU A 509 27.41 -4.15 -21.78
C GLU A 509 28.10 -5.04 -20.72
N LEU A 510 27.43 -5.37 -19.62
CA LEU A 510 28.01 -6.15 -18.53
C LEU A 510 28.43 -7.55 -18.98
N ASP A 511 29.73 -7.83 -18.85
CA ASP A 511 30.32 -9.15 -19.05
C ASP A 511 31.14 -9.57 -17.82
N SER A 512 30.46 -10.24 -16.88
CA SER A 512 30.98 -10.58 -15.57
C SER A 512 30.28 -11.83 -15.04
N LYS A 513 30.93 -12.52 -14.09
CA LYS A 513 30.32 -13.65 -13.39
C LYS A 513 29.23 -13.19 -12.41
N LEU A 514 29.44 -12.06 -11.76
CA LEU A 514 28.41 -11.35 -10.99
C LEU A 514 27.60 -10.48 -11.94
N ASP A 515 26.29 -10.64 -11.88
CA ASP A 515 25.31 -9.78 -12.55
C ASP A 515 24.62 -8.91 -11.49
N VAL A 516 24.54 -7.60 -11.76
CA VAL A 516 24.12 -6.60 -10.78
C VAL A 516 23.18 -5.61 -11.46
N THR A 517 21.92 -5.63 -11.06
CA THR A 517 20.96 -4.57 -11.33
C THR A 517 20.73 -3.82 -10.03
N ILE A 518 20.94 -2.51 -10.00
CA ILE A 518 20.70 -1.68 -8.81
C ILE A 518 20.40 -0.24 -9.23
N GLY A 519 19.26 0.30 -8.79
CA GLY A 519 18.84 1.67 -9.10
C GLY A 519 17.33 1.84 -9.20
N PRO A 520 16.87 3.02 -9.65
CA PRO A 520 15.46 3.29 -9.90
C PRO A 520 15.03 2.83 -11.30
N TYR A 521 14.03 1.96 -11.40
CA TYR A 521 13.63 1.37 -12.69
C TYR A 521 12.12 1.39 -12.95
N GLU A 522 11.34 0.65 -12.17
CA GLU A 522 9.92 0.38 -12.46
C GLU A 522 8.99 1.46 -11.93
N THR A 523 7.85 1.70 -12.61
CA THR A 523 6.93 2.79 -12.25
C THR A 523 5.59 2.34 -11.69
N TYR A 524 5.44 1.05 -11.38
CA TYR A 524 4.16 0.44 -10.98
C TYR A 524 3.58 1.02 -9.67
N GLU A 525 4.42 1.59 -8.81
CA GLU A 525 3.99 2.19 -7.54
C GLU A 525 3.36 3.58 -7.73
N ASP A 526 3.62 4.26 -8.86
CA ASP A 526 2.92 5.47 -9.27
C ASP A 526 1.65 5.10 -10.06
N ALA A 527 0.55 4.89 -9.34
CA ALA A 527 -0.75 4.62 -9.93
C ALA A 527 -1.48 5.88 -10.45
N ILE A 528 -0.93 7.09 -10.25
CA ILE A 528 -1.51 8.31 -10.80
C ILE A 528 -1.14 8.43 -12.28
N PHE A 529 0.15 8.39 -12.59
CA PHE A 529 0.67 8.66 -13.92
C PHE A 529 1.58 7.56 -14.50
N GLY A 530 2.17 6.71 -13.64
CA GLY A 530 3.19 5.74 -14.05
C GLY A 530 4.51 6.38 -14.48
N TYR A 531 4.81 7.57 -13.97
CA TYR A 531 6.03 8.32 -14.30
C TYR A 531 7.18 7.99 -13.36
N LYS A 532 6.93 7.69 -12.08
CA LYS A 532 7.97 7.74 -11.04
C LYS A 532 8.56 6.37 -10.74
N ALA A 533 9.89 6.28 -10.80
CA ALA A 533 10.60 5.02 -10.69
C ALA A 533 10.88 4.62 -9.23
N THR A 534 10.71 3.34 -8.90
CA THR A 534 11.04 2.75 -7.61
C THR A 534 12.47 2.22 -7.59
N PHE A 535 13.14 2.33 -6.45
CA PHE A 535 14.47 1.74 -6.26
C PHE A 535 14.37 0.24 -6.01
N GLU A 536 15.22 -0.52 -6.69
CA GLU A 536 15.32 -1.97 -6.56
C GLU A 536 16.76 -2.45 -6.78
N ALA A 537 17.00 -3.71 -6.40
CA ALA A 537 18.25 -4.39 -6.65
C ALA A 537 18.03 -5.89 -6.90
N PHE A 538 18.76 -6.44 -7.87
CA PHE A 538 18.92 -7.86 -8.12
C PHE A 538 20.40 -8.17 -8.28
N ILE A 539 20.93 -9.03 -7.41
CA ILE A 539 22.32 -9.48 -7.45
C ILE A 539 22.31 -10.98 -7.67
N GLY A 540 23.04 -11.46 -8.68
CA GLY A 540 23.11 -12.88 -8.96
C GLY A 540 24.40 -13.33 -9.64
N ILE A 541 24.49 -14.63 -9.87
CA ILE A 541 25.59 -15.26 -10.62
C ILE A 541 25.08 -15.60 -12.01
N ARG A 542 25.78 -15.15 -13.05
CA ARG A 542 25.46 -15.49 -14.43
C ARG A 542 25.63 -16.99 -14.69
N ASP A 543 24.58 -17.61 -15.21
CA ASP A 543 24.59 -18.97 -15.73
C ASP A 543 24.98 -18.92 -17.22
N ASP A 544 26.28 -19.06 -17.49
CA ASP A 544 26.81 -18.94 -18.86
C ASP A 544 26.25 -20.02 -19.80
N LYS A 545 25.93 -21.21 -19.26
CA LYS A 545 25.34 -22.30 -20.05
C LYS A 545 23.92 -21.95 -20.47
N ALA A 546 23.08 -21.55 -19.51
CA ALA A 546 21.71 -21.16 -19.80
C ALA A 546 21.67 -19.91 -20.70
N THR A 547 22.50 -18.91 -20.40
CA THR A 547 22.63 -17.68 -21.22
C THR A 547 23.01 -18.00 -22.66
N ALA A 548 23.97 -18.91 -22.89
CA ALA A 548 24.35 -19.34 -24.23
C ALA A 548 23.22 -20.09 -24.97
N GLN A 549 22.42 -20.89 -24.24
CA GLN A 549 21.24 -21.53 -24.82
C GLN A 549 20.20 -20.49 -25.26
N LEU A 550 20.11 -19.34 -24.58
CA LEU A 550 19.12 -18.30 -24.92
C LEU A 550 19.50 -17.50 -26.16
N LYS A 551 20.80 -17.40 -26.45
CA LYS A 551 21.31 -16.77 -27.68
C LYS A 551 20.65 -17.38 -28.92
N LEU A 552 20.28 -18.66 -28.88
CA LEU A 552 19.51 -19.30 -29.94
C LEU A 552 18.22 -18.55 -30.26
N PHE A 553 17.42 -18.14 -29.27
CA PHE A 553 16.16 -17.44 -29.53
C PHE A 553 16.40 -16.07 -30.14
N GLY A 554 17.34 -15.31 -29.56
CA GLY A 554 17.72 -13.99 -30.07
C GLY A 554 18.23 -14.04 -31.51
N ASP A 555 19.14 -14.98 -31.82
CA ASP A 555 19.70 -15.16 -33.17
C ASP A 555 18.64 -15.57 -34.21
N ASN A 556 17.52 -16.14 -33.77
CA ASN A 556 16.44 -16.63 -34.65
C ASN A 556 15.19 -15.75 -34.65
N LEU A 557 15.13 -14.61 -33.95
CA LEU A 557 13.93 -13.75 -33.93
C LEU A 557 13.47 -13.34 -35.32
N GLN A 558 14.40 -12.92 -36.18
CA GLN A 558 14.06 -12.51 -37.55
C GLN A 558 13.51 -13.68 -38.38
N PHE A 559 14.01 -14.88 -38.13
CA PHE A 559 13.54 -16.09 -38.78
C PHE A 559 12.15 -16.49 -38.27
N LEU A 560 11.89 -16.33 -36.97
CA LEU A 560 10.56 -16.50 -36.38
C LEU A 560 9.55 -15.50 -36.97
N GLU A 561 9.87 -14.21 -36.99
CA GLU A 561 9.03 -13.15 -37.55
C GLU A 561 8.59 -13.46 -38.99
N GLN A 562 9.54 -13.89 -39.83
CA GLN A 562 9.29 -14.23 -41.23
C GLN A 562 8.34 -15.42 -41.39
N ASN A 563 8.26 -16.30 -40.40
CA ASN A 563 7.46 -17.51 -40.45
C ASN A 563 6.20 -17.45 -39.58
N LEU A 564 5.97 -16.36 -38.83
CA LEU A 564 4.77 -16.19 -38.01
C LEU A 564 3.49 -16.57 -38.79
N PRO A 565 2.50 -17.18 -38.11
CA PRO A 565 1.26 -17.65 -38.73
C PRO A 565 0.29 -16.49 -39.01
N MET A 566 0.76 -15.50 -39.76
CA MET A 566 0.01 -14.30 -40.16
C MET A 566 0.35 -13.92 -41.61
N ASP A 567 -0.50 -13.09 -42.21
CA ASP A 567 -0.28 -12.61 -43.58
C ASP A 567 1.05 -11.87 -43.72
N SER A 568 1.74 -12.10 -44.83
CA SER A 568 3.07 -11.52 -45.08
C SER A 568 3.07 -9.99 -45.12
N ALA A 569 1.92 -9.37 -45.40
CA ALA A 569 1.75 -7.92 -45.41
C ALA A 569 1.94 -7.29 -44.01
N TYR A 570 1.75 -8.07 -42.94
CA TYR A 570 1.83 -7.60 -41.56
C TYR A 570 3.18 -7.90 -40.88
N LYS A 571 4.06 -8.67 -41.54
CA LYS A 571 5.36 -9.05 -40.99
C LYS A 571 6.32 -7.87 -40.94
N SER A 572 6.96 -7.71 -39.80
CA SER A 572 8.01 -6.73 -39.57
C SER A 572 9.22 -7.06 -40.44
N LYS A 573 9.77 -6.03 -41.10
CA LYS A 573 10.94 -6.19 -41.97
C LYS A 573 12.21 -6.48 -41.19
N ASN A 574 12.36 -5.83 -40.04
CA ASN A 574 13.49 -5.94 -39.14
C ASN A 574 12.96 -6.16 -37.72
N VAL A 575 13.53 -7.12 -37.01
CA VAL A 575 13.34 -7.31 -35.57
C VAL A 575 14.70 -7.35 -34.89
N ASN A 576 14.78 -6.80 -33.70
CA ASN A 576 16.01 -6.77 -32.91
C ASN A 576 15.79 -7.61 -31.65
N ALA A 577 16.75 -8.48 -31.35
CA ALA A 577 16.74 -9.22 -30.09
C ALA A 577 17.36 -8.36 -28.98
N ALA A 578 16.64 -8.23 -27.86
CA ALA A 578 17.26 -7.80 -26.62
C ALA A 578 18.29 -8.86 -26.19
N PRO A 579 19.52 -8.48 -25.79
CA PRO A 579 20.44 -9.41 -25.15
C PRO A 579 19.80 -10.01 -23.92
N ILE A 580 19.92 -11.33 -23.75
CA ILE A 580 19.31 -12.05 -22.63
C ILE A 580 20.42 -12.60 -21.73
N ARG A 581 20.33 -12.38 -20.43
CA ARG A 581 21.20 -12.96 -19.41
C ARG A 581 20.39 -13.84 -18.48
N VAL A 582 20.87 -15.04 -18.19
CA VAL A 582 20.28 -15.92 -17.18
C VAL A 582 21.13 -15.86 -15.94
N ILE A 583 20.52 -15.59 -14.81
CA ILE A 583 21.22 -15.49 -13.53
C ILE A 583 20.56 -16.39 -12.49
N ARG A 584 21.38 -16.86 -11.54
CA ARG A 584 20.92 -17.40 -10.27
C ARG A 584 20.94 -16.28 -9.24
N LEU A 585 19.76 -15.86 -8.78
CA LEU A 585 19.58 -14.79 -7.81
C LEU A 585 20.24 -15.17 -6.49
N LEU A 586 21.05 -14.25 -5.96
CA LEU A 586 21.68 -14.35 -4.63
C LEU A 586 20.98 -13.47 -3.61
N TYR A 587 20.55 -12.27 -4.02
CA TYR A 587 19.90 -11.32 -3.16
C TYR A 587 19.08 -10.34 -3.98
N ASN A 588 17.94 -9.91 -3.44
CA ASN A 588 17.16 -8.82 -3.99
C ASN A 588 16.69 -7.86 -2.88
N ALA A 589 16.37 -6.61 -3.25
CA ALA A 589 15.95 -5.56 -2.33
C ALA A 589 15.20 -4.45 -3.07
N GLY A 590 14.55 -3.56 -2.32
CA GLY A 590 13.75 -2.46 -2.86
C GLY A 590 12.37 -2.92 -3.32
N ASP A 591 11.98 -2.61 -4.55
CA ASP A 591 10.67 -2.97 -5.14
C ASP A 591 10.52 -4.45 -5.50
N VAL A 592 10.62 -5.31 -4.48
CA VAL A 592 10.51 -6.77 -4.59
C VAL A 592 9.36 -7.30 -3.71
N LYS A 593 8.36 -6.46 -3.50
CA LYS A 593 7.17 -6.73 -2.67
C LYS A 593 6.26 -7.76 -3.34
N GLY A 594 5.55 -8.54 -2.54
CA GLY A 594 4.54 -9.47 -3.02
C GLY A 594 5.12 -10.57 -3.92
N PRO A 595 4.44 -10.92 -5.04
CA PRO A 595 4.93 -11.93 -5.96
C PRO A 595 6.33 -11.61 -6.51
N GLN A 596 7.22 -12.60 -6.54
CA GLN A 596 8.60 -12.43 -6.95
C GLN A 596 8.76 -12.36 -8.47
N THR A 597 9.58 -11.42 -8.95
CA THR A 597 9.99 -11.29 -10.35
C THR A 597 10.64 -12.59 -10.84
N VAL A 598 10.33 -13.03 -12.07
CA VAL A 598 10.99 -14.17 -12.73
C VAL A 598 11.91 -13.74 -13.85
N ALA A 599 11.61 -12.59 -14.45
CA ALA A 599 12.41 -11.92 -15.46
C ALA A 599 12.11 -10.43 -15.42
N PHE A 600 13.04 -9.61 -15.90
CA PHE A 600 12.84 -8.18 -16.09
C PHE A 600 13.60 -7.71 -17.33
N ASN A 601 13.09 -6.65 -17.97
CA ASN A 601 13.63 -6.09 -19.21
C ASN A 601 13.91 -4.59 -19.00
N LEU A 602 15.19 -4.20 -19.07
CA LEU A 602 15.66 -2.86 -18.70
C LEU A 602 16.65 -2.32 -19.73
N PRO A 603 16.97 -1.02 -19.72
CA PRO A 603 16.34 0.05 -18.94
C PRO A 603 14.98 0.48 -19.53
N ASN A 604 14.17 1.16 -18.72
CA ASN A 604 12.90 1.76 -19.13
C ASN A 604 13.07 3.12 -19.84
N ASP A 605 14.24 3.76 -19.72
CA ASP A 605 14.53 5.08 -20.31
C ASP A 605 14.49 5.06 -21.84
N GLU A 606 13.51 5.74 -22.43
CA GLU A 606 13.25 5.70 -23.88
C GLU A 606 14.41 6.26 -24.71
N ARG A 607 15.29 7.09 -24.13
CA ARG A 607 16.50 7.58 -24.80
C ARG A 607 17.42 6.40 -25.12
N ILE A 608 17.65 5.53 -24.15
CA ILE A 608 18.51 4.36 -24.30
C ILE A 608 17.83 3.29 -25.15
N VAL A 609 16.54 3.04 -24.92
CA VAL A 609 15.76 2.06 -25.71
C VAL A 609 15.83 2.40 -27.19
N LYS A 610 15.73 3.69 -27.55
CA LYS A 610 15.84 4.15 -28.94
C LYS A 610 17.25 3.97 -29.52
N ASP A 611 18.29 4.23 -28.74
CA ASP A 611 19.67 4.24 -29.22
C ASP A 611 20.32 2.84 -29.22
N ARG A 612 19.95 1.98 -28.28
CA ARG A 612 20.60 0.70 -27.97
C ARG A 612 19.66 -0.47 -27.76
N GLY A 613 18.36 -0.24 -27.59
CA GLY A 613 17.39 -1.27 -27.20
C GLY A 613 17.41 -1.54 -25.69
N THR A 614 16.93 -2.71 -25.29
CA THR A 614 16.87 -3.18 -23.90
C THR A 614 17.69 -4.46 -23.72
N SER A 615 17.88 -4.91 -22.49
CA SER A 615 18.39 -6.23 -22.14
C SER A 615 17.46 -6.90 -21.14
N MET A 616 17.32 -8.20 -21.28
CA MET A 616 16.49 -9.02 -20.40
C MET A 616 17.34 -9.85 -19.45
N VAL A 617 16.90 -9.97 -18.20
CA VAL A 617 17.51 -10.83 -17.20
C VAL A 617 16.48 -11.84 -16.69
N MET A 618 16.83 -13.12 -16.71
CA MET A 618 16.01 -14.23 -16.25
C MET A 618 16.52 -14.76 -14.90
N LEU A 619 15.64 -14.90 -13.91
CA LEU A 619 15.95 -15.36 -12.56
C LEU A 619 15.69 -16.88 -12.43
N LYS A 620 16.66 -17.69 -12.85
CA LYS A 620 16.49 -19.14 -13.02
C LYS A 620 16.10 -19.88 -11.73
N ASN A 621 16.77 -19.61 -10.62
CA ASN A 621 16.47 -20.29 -9.34
C ASN A 621 15.14 -19.82 -8.72
N VAL A 622 14.69 -18.60 -9.02
CA VAL A 622 13.32 -18.17 -8.69
C VAL A 622 12.31 -18.98 -9.50
N SER A 623 12.54 -19.16 -10.80
CA SER A 623 11.71 -20.03 -11.64
C SER A 623 11.75 -21.50 -11.20
N GLU A 624 12.91 -22.03 -10.79
CA GLU A 624 13.05 -23.39 -10.21
C GLU A 624 12.18 -23.53 -8.95
N ALA A 625 12.20 -22.53 -8.08
CA ALA A 625 11.38 -22.49 -6.86
C ALA A 625 9.88 -22.45 -7.16
N LYS A 626 9.45 -21.56 -8.07
CA LYS A 626 8.05 -21.47 -8.50
C LYS A 626 7.58 -22.75 -9.17
N PHE A 627 8.42 -23.38 -10.00
CA PHE A 627 8.12 -24.68 -10.60
C PHE A 627 7.88 -25.73 -9.51
N LYS A 628 8.84 -25.88 -8.58
CA LYS A 628 8.80 -26.91 -7.55
C LYS A 628 7.66 -26.74 -6.54
N HIS A 629 7.42 -25.51 -6.08
CA HIS A 629 6.50 -25.24 -4.98
C HIS A 629 5.08 -24.83 -5.43
N ILE A 630 4.89 -24.53 -6.72
CA ILE A 630 3.61 -24.08 -7.25
C ILE A 630 3.19 -24.93 -8.44
N LEU A 631 3.97 -24.94 -9.53
CA LEU A 631 3.56 -25.62 -10.77
C LEU A 631 3.46 -27.14 -10.61
N GLN A 632 4.41 -27.75 -9.88
CA GLN A 632 4.40 -29.19 -9.63
C GLN A 632 3.21 -29.62 -8.75
N PRO A 633 2.90 -28.96 -7.62
CA PRO A 633 1.65 -29.22 -6.89
C PRO A 633 0.39 -29.00 -7.72
N ILE A 634 0.36 -27.99 -8.61
CA ILE A 634 -0.75 -27.83 -9.56
C ILE A 634 -0.85 -29.04 -10.48
N ALA A 635 0.27 -29.50 -11.05
CA ALA A 635 0.31 -30.68 -11.90
C ALA A 635 -0.15 -31.94 -11.15
N ASP A 636 0.22 -32.06 -9.88
CA ASP A 636 -0.14 -33.19 -9.03
C ASP A 636 -1.64 -33.34 -8.81
N VAL A 637 -2.38 -32.23 -8.89
CA VAL A 637 -3.83 -32.14 -8.60
C VAL A 637 -4.66 -32.07 -9.88
N CYS A 638 -4.22 -31.25 -10.83
CA CYS A 638 -5.02 -30.88 -12.00
C CYS A 638 -4.68 -31.69 -13.24
N ILE A 639 -3.50 -32.30 -13.37
CA ILE A 639 -3.08 -32.99 -14.61
C ILE A 639 -3.31 -34.50 -14.47
N SER A 640 -3.86 -35.10 -15.53
CA SER A 640 -4.10 -36.55 -15.62
C SER A 640 -2.84 -37.36 -15.29
N LYS A 641 -3.03 -38.52 -14.67
CA LYS A 641 -1.93 -39.39 -14.20
C LYS A 641 -0.98 -39.79 -15.34
N GLU A 642 -1.51 -39.98 -16.54
CA GLU A 642 -0.77 -40.39 -17.74
C GLU A 642 0.15 -39.29 -18.27
N GLN A 643 -0.25 -38.02 -18.11
CA GLN A 643 0.52 -36.88 -18.63
C GLN A 643 1.26 -36.10 -17.55
N LYS A 644 0.96 -36.31 -16.27
CA LYS A 644 1.61 -35.62 -15.15
C LYS A 644 3.15 -35.66 -15.20
N GLY A 645 3.74 -36.77 -15.65
CA GLY A 645 5.19 -36.92 -15.81
C GLY A 645 5.80 -36.10 -16.97
N LEU A 646 4.98 -35.42 -17.77
CA LEU A 646 5.39 -34.50 -18.84
C LEU A 646 5.43 -33.04 -18.37
N VAL A 647 5.06 -32.75 -17.12
CA VAL A 647 5.30 -31.42 -16.53
C VAL A 647 6.74 -31.38 -16.05
N ASP A 648 7.55 -30.52 -16.65
CA ASP A 648 8.97 -30.42 -16.34
C ASP A 648 9.49 -28.96 -16.37
N PHE A 649 10.59 -28.74 -15.65
CA PHE A 649 11.18 -27.42 -15.50
C PHE A 649 11.79 -26.87 -16.80
N GLU A 650 12.41 -27.73 -17.62
CA GLU A 650 13.05 -27.29 -18.87
C GLU A 650 11.98 -26.69 -19.79
N SER A 651 10.83 -27.34 -19.92
CA SER A 651 9.69 -26.91 -20.72
C SER A 651 9.07 -25.63 -20.19
N PHE A 652 8.83 -25.55 -18.87
CA PHE A 652 8.33 -24.34 -18.22
C PHE A 652 9.27 -23.14 -18.44
N PHE A 653 10.56 -23.31 -18.14
CA PHE A 653 11.55 -22.24 -18.26
C PHE A 653 11.76 -21.82 -19.72
N THR A 654 11.87 -22.78 -20.64
CA THR A 654 12.04 -22.54 -22.07
C THR A 654 10.83 -21.81 -22.67
N HIS A 655 9.61 -22.13 -22.22
CA HIS A 655 8.42 -21.36 -22.61
C HIS A 655 8.46 -19.93 -22.10
N THR A 656 8.83 -19.68 -20.84
CA THR A 656 8.99 -18.31 -20.31
C THR A 656 10.00 -17.51 -21.14
N ILE A 657 11.15 -18.08 -21.48
CA ILE A 657 12.13 -17.42 -22.35
C ILE A 657 11.51 -17.07 -23.70
N CYS A 658 10.78 -18.02 -24.29
CA CYS A 658 10.19 -17.84 -25.60
C CYS A 658 9.05 -16.81 -25.58
N HIS A 659 8.25 -16.78 -24.51
CA HIS A 659 7.25 -15.76 -24.23
C HIS A 659 7.89 -14.35 -24.29
N GLU A 660 8.97 -14.14 -23.55
CA GLU A 660 9.64 -12.83 -23.53
C GLU A 660 10.23 -12.45 -24.89
N CYS A 661 10.82 -13.42 -25.60
CA CYS A 661 11.26 -13.23 -26.98
C CYS A 661 10.09 -12.86 -27.91
N CYS A 662 8.90 -13.44 -27.66
CA CYS A 662 7.71 -13.24 -28.46
C CYS A 662 7.05 -11.88 -28.26
N HIS A 663 7.33 -11.18 -27.16
CA HIS A 663 7.02 -9.75 -27.07
C HIS A 663 7.72 -8.98 -28.19
N GLY A 664 8.97 -9.28 -28.53
CA GLY A 664 9.75 -8.55 -29.54
C GLY A 664 9.39 -8.83 -31.01
N ILE A 665 8.43 -9.70 -31.28
CA ILE A 665 8.00 -10.07 -32.65
C ILE A 665 6.47 -9.92 -32.81
N GLY A 666 6.02 -9.94 -34.05
CA GLY A 666 4.66 -9.62 -34.44
C GLY A 666 4.40 -8.11 -34.55
N PRO A 667 3.14 -7.71 -34.77
CA PRO A 667 2.78 -6.33 -35.03
C PRO A 667 3.01 -5.43 -33.80
N HIS A 668 3.71 -4.31 -34.01
CA HIS A 668 3.92 -3.27 -33.00
C HIS A 668 3.56 -1.89 -33.57
N THR A 669 4.28 -1.52 -34.63
CA THR A 669 3.95 -0.37 -35.48
C THR A 669 3.10 -0.88 -36.63
N ILE A 670 1.90 -0.34 -36.78
CA ILE A 670 0.91 -0.80 -37.76
C ILE A 670 0.53 0.31 -38.72
N THR A 671 -0.03 -0.09 -39.86
CA THR A 671 -0.67 0.83 -40.81
C THR A 671 -2.16 0.55 -40.77
N LEU A 672 -2.95 1.54 -40.39
CA LEU A 672 -4.40 1.45 -40.37
C LEU A 672 -4.96 1.34 -41.81
N PRO A 673 -6.21 0.89 -41.98
CA PRO A 673 -6.83 0.77 -43.31
C PRO A 673 -6.86 2.08 -44.13
N ASP A 674 -6.82 3.23 -43.46
CA ASP A 674 -6.77 4.57 -44.08
C ASP A 674 -5.34 5.01 -44.49
N GLY A 675 -4.33 4.16 -44.22
CA GLY A 675 -2.93 4.42 -44.51
C GLY A 675 -2.17 5.13 -43.38
N GLN A 676 -2.84 5.51 -42.29
CA GLN A 676 -2.20 6.18 -41.16
C GLN A 676 -1.29 5.21 -40.38
N LYS A 677 -0.12 5.70 -39.94
CA LYS A 677 0.76 4.97 -39.04
C LYS A 677 0.28 5.11 -37.60
N SER A 678 0.18 3.99 -36.90
CA SER A 678 -0.12 3.94 -35.47
C SER A 678 0.62 2.78 -34.78
N THR A 679 0.28 2.50 -33.53
CA THR A 679 0.80 1.37 -32.77
C THR A 679 -0.34 0.50 -32.23
N VAL A 680 -0.09 -0.80 -32.08
CA VAL A 680 -1.08 -1.74 -31.50
C VAL A 680 -1.57 -1.26 -30.14
N ARG A 681 -0.64 -0.84 -29.27
CA ARG A 681 -0.97 -0.27 -27.94
C ARG A 681 -1.92 0.92 -28.02
N LYS A 682 -1.70 1.83 -28.97
CA LYS A 682 -2.54 3.03 -29.11
C LYS A 682 -3.95 2.69 -29.59
N GLU A 683 -4.07 1.73 -30.51
CA GLU A 683 -5.38 1.35 -31.06
C GLU A 683 -6.19 0.47 -30.11
N LEU A 684 -5.54 -0.48 -29.41
CA LEU A 684 -6.23 -1.41 -28.51
C LEU A 684 -6.49 -0.85 -27.11
N GLN A 685 -5.74 0.17 -26.68
CA GLN A 685 -5.96 0.89 -25.42
C GLN A 685 -5.99 -0.05 -24.22
N GLU A 686 -7.05 -0.04 -23.40
CA GLU A 686 -7.22 -0.86 -22.20
C GLU A 686 -7.22 -2.37 -22.47
N LEU A 687 -7.45 -2.78 -23.72
CA LEU A 687 -7.45 -4.18 -24.13
C LEU A 687 -6.05 -4.68 -24.51
N HIS A 688 -5.09 -3.77 -24.69
CA HIS A 688 -3.76 -4.09 -25.18
C HIS A 688 -3.03 -5.09 -24.29
N SER A 689 -2.89 -4.81 -23.00
CA SER A 689 -2.00 -5.59 -22.12
C SER A 689 -2.42 -7.06 -22.07
N ALA A 690 -3.70 -7.36 -21.82
CA ALA A 690 -4.16 -8.74 -21.76
C ALA A 690 -4.01 -9.49 -23.10
N LEU A 691 -4.18 -8.79 -24.23
CA LEU A 691 -4.02 -9.40 -25.55
C LEU A 691 -2.54 -9.61 -25.91
N GLU A 692 -1.67 -8.70 -25.52
CA GLU A 692 -0.22 -8.79 -25.71
C GLU A 692 0.40 -9.91 -24.89
N GLU A 693 -0.04 -10.10 -23.64
CA GLU A 693 0.35 -11.27 -22.83
C GLU A 693 -0.12 -12.58 -23.46
N ALA A 694 -1.38 -12.63 -23.90
CA ALA A 694 -1.92 -13.80 -24.59
C ALA A 694 -1.15 -14.09 -25.90
N LYS A 695 -0.73 -13.05 -26.63
CA LYS A 695 0.13 -13.17 -27.83
C LYS A 695 1.47 -13.80 -27.46
N ALA A 696 2.19 -13.22 -26.49
CA ALA A 696 3.51 -13.66 -26.10
C ALA A 696 3.51 -15.14 -25.68
N ASP A 697 2.54 -15.54 -24.86
CA ASP A 697 2.38 -16.93 -24.45
C ASP A 697 2.12 -17.89 -25.61
N ILE A 698 1.11 -17.61 -26.45
CA ILE A 698 0.65 -18.54 -27.48
C ILE A 698 1.58 -18.60 -28.68
N VAL A 699 2.10 -17.44 -29.10
CA VAL A 699 3.14 -17.36 -30.13
C VAL A 699 4.43 -18.00 -29.62
N GLY A 700 4.70 -17.92 -28.31
CA GLY A 700 5.78 -18.68 -27.66
C GLY A 700 5.66 -20.18 -27.89
N LEU A 701 4.48 -20.78 -27.67
CA LEU A 701 4.26 -22.21 -27.97
C LEU A 701 4.42 -22.54 -29.46
N TRP A 702 3.92 -21.69 -30.34
CA TRP A 702 4.12 -21.84 -31.79
C TRP A 702 5.61 -21.79 -32.16
N ALA A 703 6.34 -20.82 -31.62
CA ALA A 703 7.76 -20.60 -31.89
C ALA A 703 8.61 -21.77 -31.37
N LEU A 704 8.31 -22.29 -30.18
CA LEU A 704 8.96 -23.51 -29.67
C LEU A 704 8.76 -24.69 -30.61
N LYS A 705 7.52 -24.95 -31.03
CA LYS A 705 7.22 -26.02 -31.99
C LYS A 705 7.97 -25.81 -33.31
N PHE A 706 7.99 -24.58 -33.82
CA PHE A 706 8.69 -24.22 -35.04
C PHE A 706 10.19 -24.49 -34.93
N LEU A 707 10.86 -24.02 -33.87
CA LEU A 707 12.28 -24.24 -33.65
C LEU A 707 12.62 -25.73 -33.47
N ILE A 708 11.75 -26.52 -32.83
CA ILE A 708 11.91 -27.98 -32.76
C ILE A 708 11.84 -28.62 -34.15
N ASN A 709 10.91 -28.19 -35.01
CA ASN A 709 10.78 -28.70 -36.38
C ASN A 709 11.99 -28.36 -37.26
N GLN A 710 12.72 -27.30 -36.92
CA GLN A 710 13.98 -26.91 -37.57
C GLN A 710 15.21 -27.58 -36.93
N ASP A 711 15.00 -28.55 -36.03
CA ASP A 711 16.03 -29.26 -35.25
C ASP A 711 16.94 -28.31 -34.43
N LEU A 712 16.45 -27.10 -34.10
CA LEU A 712 17.16 -26.12 -33.24
C LEU A 712 16.91 -26.35 -31.75
N LEU A 713 15.82 -27.03 -31.40
CA LEU A 713 15.47 -27.44 -30.04
C LEU A 713 15.21 -28.96 -29.97
N PRO A 714 15.43 -29.61 -28.80
CA PRO A 714 15.23 -31.04 -28.66
C PRO A 714 13.78 -31.49 -28.92
N ARG A 715 13.60 -32.54 -29.73
CA ARG A 715 12.28 -33.16 -29.99
C ARG A 715 11.59 -33.72 -28.73
N SER A 716 12.33 -33.96 -27.66
CA SER A 716 11.78 -34.38 -26.37
C SER A 716 10.83 -33.34 -25.77
N LEU A 717 10.97 -32.06 -26.11
CA LEU A 717 10.16 -30.98 -25.55
C LEU A 717 8.73 -30.92 -26.11
N VAL A 718 8.43 -31.54 -27.26
CA VAL A 718 7.16 -31.33 -27.97
C VAL A 718 5.93 -31.63 -27.10
N LYS A 719 5.94 -32.74 -26.37
CA LYS A 719 4.80 -33.10 -25.53
C LYS A 719 4.81 -32.33 -24.22
N SER A 720 5.98 -32.21 -23.59
CA SER A 720 6.11 -31.61 -22.27
C SER A 720 5.85 -30.10 -22.27
N MET A 721 6.17 -29.38 -23.35
CA MET A 721 5.87 -27.95 -23.46
C MET A 721 4.36 -27.68 -23.38
N TYR A 722 3.53 -28.49 -24.05
CA TYR A 722 2.08 -28.31 -24.00
C TYR A 722 1.48 -28.70 -22.65
N VAL A 723 1.94 -29.79 -22.05
CA VAL A 723 1.41 -30.24 -20.74
C VAL A 723 1.87 -29.32 -19.61
N SER A 724 3.12 -28.85 -19.65
CA SER A 724 3.63 -27.85 -18.70
C SER A 724 2.89 -26.51 -18.86
N PHE A 725 2.58 -26.12 -20.10
CA PHE A 725 1.76 -24.93 -20.37
C PHE A 725 0.33 -25.06 -19.83
N LEU A 726 -0.33 -26.21 -20.01
CA LEU A 726 -1.64 -26.49 -19.42
C LEU A 726 -1.63 -26.32 -17.89
N ALA A 727 -0.62 -26.89 -17.21
CA ALA A 727 -0.45 -26.66 -15.78
C ALA A 727 -0.20 -25.16 -15.47
N GLY A 728 0.54 -24.48 -16.33
CA GLY A 728 0.84 -23.05 -16.25
C GLY A 728 -0.40 -22.17 -16.33
N CYS A 729 -1.41 -22.54 -17.14
CA CYS A 729 -2.68 -21.83 -17.22
C CYS A 729 -3.34 -21.73 -15.83
N PHE A 730 -3.42 -22.83 -15.08
CA PHE A 730 -4.01 -22.82 -13.73
C PHE A 730 -3.19 -22.02 -12.73
N ARG A 731 -1.86 -21.94 -12.91
CA ARG A 731 -1.01 -21.09 -12.07
C ARG A 731 -1.34 -19.62 -12.30
N SER A 732 -1.31 -19.16 -13.55
CA SER A 732 -1.41 -17.73 -13.88
C SER A 732 -2.83 -17.19 -13.72
N VAL A 733 -3.88 -17.99 -13.97
CA VAL A 733 -5.29 -17.56 -13.77
C VAL A 733 -5.59 -17.24 -12.31
N ARG A 734 -4.79 -17.74 -11.35
CA ARG A 734 -4.93 -17.43 -9.92
C ARG A 734 -4.50 -16.01 -9.54
N PHE A 735 -3.85 -15.28 -10.44
CA PHE A 735 -3.60 -13.85 -10.26
C PHE A 735 -4.87 -13.00 -10.42
N GLY A 736 -5.95 -13.60 -10.95
CA GLY A 736 -7.23 -12.93 -11.15
C GLY A 736 -7.45 -12.48 -12.60
N LEU A 737 -8.68 -12.12 -12.94
CA LEU A 737 -9.04 -11.66 -14.29
C LEU A 737 -8.91 -10.15 -14.49
N GLU A 738 -8.63 -9.41 -13.41
CA GLU A 738 -8.28 -7.99 -13.46
C GLU A 738 -6.80 -7.80 -13.83
N GLU A 739 -5.97 -8.83 -13.65
CA GLU A 739 -4.55 -8.84 -14.02
C GLU A 739 -4.37 -9.33 -15.47
N ALA A 740 -3.47 -8.69 -16.24
CA ALA A 740 -3.32 -8.92 -17.68
C ALA A 740 -2.92 -10.36 -18.03
N HIS A 741 -1.97 -10.96 -17.31
CA HIS A 741 -1.53 -12.34 -17.56
C HIS A 741 -2.65 -13.32 -17.19
N GLY A 742 -3.31 -13.15 -16.05
CA GLY A 742 -4.44 -13.99 -15.63
C GLY A 742 -5.59 -13.93 -16.63
N LYS A 743 -5.90 -12.73 -17.14
CA LYS A 743 -6.91 -12.50 -18.20
C LYS A 743 -6.51 -13.15 -19.53
N GLY A 744 -5.26 -12.98 -19.96
CA GLY A 744 -4.72 -13.60 -21.17
C GLY A 744 -4.67 -15.13 -21.09
N GLN A 745 -4.36 -15.68 -19.91
CA GLN A 745 -4.31 -17.13 -19.68
C GLN A 745 -5.69 -17.78 -19.63
N ALA A 746 -6.71 -17.08 -19.10
CA ALA A 746 -8.09 -17.52 -19.21
C ALA A 746 -8.55 -17.63 -20.68
N LEU A 747 -8.18 -16.65 -21.52
CA LEU A 747 -8.46 -16.69 -22.96
C LEU A 747 -7.83 -17.92 -23.62
N GLN A 748 -6.54 -18.14 -23.38
CA GLN A 748 -5.78 -19.23 -23.98
C GLN A 748 -6.33 -20.59 -23.57
N PHE A 749 -6.58 -20.79 -22.26
CA PHE A 749 -7.19 -22.02 -21.77
C PHE A 749 -8.56 -22.29 -22.38
N ASN A 750 -9.45 -21.29 -22.39
CA ASN A 750 -10.81 -21.46 -22.90
C ASN A 750 -10.85 -21.69 -24.41
N TRP A 751 -9.93 -21.08 -25.17
CA TRP A 751 -9.76 -21.37 -26.59
C TRP A 751 -9.33 -22.82 -26.80
N MET A 752 -8.28 -23.28 -26.11
CA MET A 752 -7.80 -24.66 -26.20
C MET A 752 -8.87 -25.67 -25.82
N TYR A 753 -9.66 -25.36 -24.80
CA TYR A 753 -10.77 -26.19 -24.36
C TYR A 753 -11.90 -26.24 -25.40
N GLU A 754 -12.30 -25.10 -25.99
CA GLU A 754 -13.30 -25.05 -27.06
C GLU A 754 -12.85 -25.84 -28.30
N LYS A 755 -11.54 -25.82 -28.61
CA LYS A 755 -10.94 -26.60 -29.71
C LYS A 755 -10.66 -28.05 -29.36
N GLU A 756 -11.08 -28.52 -28.18
CA GLU A 756 -10.85 -29.87 -27.66
C GLU A 756 -9.36 -30.24 -27.57
N ALA A 757 -8.47 -29.26 -27.59
CA ALA A 757 -7.04 -29.43 -27.37
C ALA A 757 -6.71 -29.62 -25.87
N PHE A 758 -7.52 -29.03 -24.99
CA PHE A 758 -7.55 -29.38 -23.56
C PHE A 758 -8.82 -30.16 -23.25
N ILE A 759 -8.67 -31.27 -22.54
CA ILE A 759 -9.77 -32.18 -22.17
C ILE A 759 -9.91 -32.18 -20.66
N LEU A 760 -11.14 -32.02 -20.17
CA LEU A 760 -11.52 -32.28 -18.78
C LEU A 760 -12.09 -33.69 -18.67
N HIS A 761 -11.51 -34.52 -17.81
CA HIS A 761 -11.89 -35.91 -17.60
C HIS A 761 -12.96 -36.07 -16.51
N PRO A 762 -13.65 -37.23 -16.45
CA PRO A 762 -14.63 -37.52 -15.39
C PRO A 762 -14.04 -37.58 -13.97
N ASP A 763 -12.74 -37.86 -13.83
CA ASP A 763 -12.01 -37.77 -12.55
C ASP A 763 -11.57 -36.34 -12.23
N GLU A 764 -12.09 -35.39 -13.01
CA GLU A 764 -11.91 -33.96 -12.86
C GLU A 764 -10.44 -33.51 -13.01
N THR A 765 -9.61 -34.30 -13.71
CA THR A 765 -8.27 -33.91 -14.15
C THR A 765 -8.27 -33.44 -15.61
N PHE A 766 -7.18 -32.81 -16.03
CA PHE A 766 -7.01 -32.27 -17.36
C PHE A 766 -5.88 -32.95 -18.13
N SER A 767 -6.02 -33.02 -19.45
CA SER A 767 -4.96 -33.48 -20.36
C SER A 767 -4.93 -32.67 -21.64
N VAL A 768 -3.80 -32.72 -22.34
CA VAL A 768 -3.64 -32.22 -23.70
C VAL A 768 -3.98 -33.32 -24.71
N ASP A 769 -4.81 -33.00 -25.70
CA ASP A 769 -4.94 -33.79 -26.93
C ASP A 769 -3.83 -33.42 -27.92
N PHE A 770 -2.80 -34.26 -28.01
CA PHE A 770 -1.65 -34.01 -28.88
C PHE A 770 -2.01 -34.01 -30.37
N ALA A 771 -3.16 -34.56 -30.79
CA ALA A 771 -3.59 -34.51 -32.18
C ALA A 771 -4.22 -33.17 -32.57
N LYS A 772 -4.67 -32.37 -31.59
CA LYS A 772 -5.42 -31.11 -31.81
C LYS A 772 -4.67 -29.86 -31.34
N VAL A 773 -3.76 -30.00 -30.38
CA VAL A 773 -3.11 -28.85 -29.73
C VAL A 773 -2.31 -27.98 -30.69
N GLU A 774 -1.63 -28.54 -31.68
CA GLU A 774 -0.82 -27.74 -32.62
C GLU A 774 -1.68 -26.81 -33.48
N GLU A 775 -2.81 -27.30 -34.00
CA GLU A 775 -3.76 -26.49 -34.77
C GLU A 775 -4.46 -25.44 -33.89
N ALA A 776 -4.80 -25.80 -32.64
CA ALA A 776 -5.41 -24.87 -31.70
C ALA A 776 -4.45 -23.72 -31.33
N VAL A 777 -3.16 -24.01 -31.16
CA VAL A 777 -2.10 -23.00 -30.94
C VAL A 777 -1.96 -22.10 -32.17
N GLU A 778 -1.76 -22.67 -33.36
CA GLU A 778 -1.58 -21.86 -34.57
C GLU A 778 -2.79 -20.98 -34.86
N SER A 779 -4.01 -21.51 -34.69
CA SER A 779 -5.24 -20.75 -34.94
C SER A 779 -5.40 -19.57 -33.97
N LEU A 780 -5.08 -19.73 -32.68
CA LEU A 780 -5.12 -18.62 -31.74
C LEU A 780 -4.01 -17.60 -31.99
N SER A 781 -2.78 -18.05 -32.27
CA SER A 781 -1.68 -17.15 -32.66
C SER A 781 -2.08 -16.28 -33.86
N ARG A 782 -2.66 -16.89 -34.90
CA ARG A 782 -3.11 -16.18 -36.10
C ARG A 782 -4.20 -15.16 -35.79
N GLU A 783 -5.18 -15.52 -34.96
CA GLU A 783 -6.29 -14.64 -34.58
C GLU A 783 -5.75 -13.38 -33.87
N ILE A 784 -4.96 -13.57 -32.81
CA ILE A 784 -4.41 -12.47 -32.02
C ILE A 784 -3.49 -11.58 -32.86
N LEU A 785 -2.56 -12.17 -33.62
CA LEU A 785 -1.66 -11.43 -34.50
C LEU A 785 -2.42 -10.62 -35.55
N THR A 786 -3.52 -11.16 -36.10
CA THR A 786 -4.34 -10.46 -37.10
C THR A 786 -5.09 -9.28 -36.49
N ILE A 787 -5.67 -9.46 -35.30
CA ILE A 787 -6.34 -8.37 -34.56
C ILE A 787 -5.36 -7.24 -34.27
N GLN A 788 -4.19 -7.57 -33.74
CA GLN A 788 -3.13 -6.59 -33.45
C GLN A 788 -2.64 -5.90 -34.72
N ALA A 789 -2.40 -6.64 -35.81
CA ALA A 789 -1.94 -6.08 -37.08
C ALA A 789 -2.90 -5.04 -37.68
N LYS A 790 -4.20 -5.22 -37.48
CA LYS A 790 -5.25 -4.31 -37.95
C LYS A 790 -5.53 -3.17 -36.98
N GLY A 791 -5.08 -3.25 -35.73
CA GLY A 791 -5.50 -2.34 -34.66
C GLY A 791 -7.00 -2.48 -34.36
N ASP A 792 -7.56 -3.67 -34.51
CA ASP A 792 -9.01 -3.90 -34.46
C ASP A 792 -9.49 -4.03 -33.01
N LYS A 793 -9.78 -2.88 -32.39
CA LYS A 793 -10.23 -2.82 -30.98
C LYS A 793 -11.55 -3.57 -30.75
N GLU A 794 -12.47 -3.53 -31.71
CA GLU A 794 -13.76 -4.20 -31.60
C GLU A 794 -13.59 -5.72 -31.62
N ALA A 795 -12.75 -6.26 -32.52
CA ALA A 795 -12.43 -7.69 -32.53
C ALA A 795 -11.68 -8.12 -31.26
N ALA A 796 -10.75 -7.30 -30.75
CA ALA A 796 -10.09 -7.55 -29.48
C ALA A 796 -11.09 -7.63 -28.31
N ASP A 797 -12.04 -6.69 -28.24
CA ASP A 797 -13.08 -6.68 -27.21
C ASP A 797 -13.96 -7.92 -27.29
N LEU A 798 -14.42 -8.29 -28.49
CA LEU A 798 -15.23 -9.50 -28.69
C LEU A 798 -14.48 -10.79 -28.30
N LEU A 799 -13.18 -10.88 -28.63
CA LEU A 799 -12.36 -12.04 -28.27
C LEU A 799 -12.21 -12.16 -26.75
N LEU A 800 -11.84 -11.04 -26.08
CA LEU A 800 -11.68 -11.00 -24.64
C LEU A 800 -13.01 -11.24 -23.92
N GLN A 801 -14.11 -10.60 -24.36
CA GLN A 801 -15.45 -10.83 -23.80
C GLN A 801 -15.95 -12.25 -24.00
N LYS A 802 -15.50 -12.98 -25.01
CA LYS A 802 -15.87 -14.39 -25.19
C LYS A 802 -15.07 -15.28 -24.25
N TYR A 803 -13.75 -15.15 -24.23
CA TYR A 803 -12.86 -16.16 -23.64
C TYR A 803 -12.18 -15.75 -22.33
N CYS A 804 -12.10 -14.48 -21.96
CA CYS A 804 -11.54 -14.06 -20.66
C CYS A 804 -12.57 -14.22 -19.53
N LYS A 805 -13.02 -15.46 -19.31
CA LYS A 805 -14.00 -15.79 -18.27
C LYS A 805 -13.50 -16.91 -17.40
N MET A 806 -13.88 -16.84 -16.12
CA MET A 806 -13.75 -17.96 -15.21
C MET A 806 -14.83 -18.99 -15.53
N THR A 807 -14.57 -19.82 -16.55
CA THR A 807 -15.48 -20.89 -16.98
C THR A 807 -15.55 -22.01 -15.94
N ARG A 808 -16.56 -22.88 -16.03
CA ARG A 808 -16.72 -23.99 -15.09
C ARG A 808 -15.46 -24.87 -14.96
N PRO A 809 -14.76 -25.26 -16.06
CA PRO A 809 -13.51 -26.01 -15.94
C PRO A 809 -12.42 -25.27 -15.14
N LEU A 810 -12.23 -23.96 -15.39
CA LEU A 810 -11.26 -23.16 -14.64
C LEU A 810 -11.65 -23.05 -13.16
N LYS A 811 -12.91 -22.71 -12.85
CA LYS A 811 -13.40 -22.64 -11.46
C LYS A 811 -13.13 -23.93 -10.71
N HIS A 812 -13.43 -25.06 -11.35
CA HIS A 812 -13.23 -26.36 -10.76
C HIS A 812 -11.74 -26.65 -10.45
N ALA A 813 -10.83 -26.31 -11.37
CA ALA A 813 -9.40 -26.43 -11.11
C ALA A 813 -8.98 -25.54 -9.92
N LEU A 814 -9.45 -24.29 -9.85
CA LEU A 814 -9.13 -23.39 -8.75
C LEU A 814 -9.67 -23.87 -7.40
N GLU A 815 -10.90 -24.38 -7.35
CA GLU A 815 -11.51 -24.95 -6.14
C GLU A 815 -10.67 -26.12 -5.59
N LYS A 816 -10.19 -27.01 -6.48
CA LYS A 816 -9.28 -28.09 -6.11
C LYS A 816 -7.96 -27.55 -5.54
N LEU A 817 -7.36 -26.55 -6.17
CA LEU A 817 -6.10 -25.96 -5.72
C LEU A 817 -6.25 -25.25 -4.37
N GLU A 818 -7.38 -24.58 -4.12
CA GLU A 818 -7.69 -23.97 -2.82
C GLU A 818 -7.85 -25.04 -1.74
N SER A 819 -8.52 -26.17 -2.06
CA SER A 819 -8.76 -27.25 -1.09
C SER A 819 -7.48 -27.90 -0.55
N VAL A 820 -6.43 -27.96 -1.37
CA VAL A 820 -5.11 -28.49 -0.96
C VAL A 820 -4.10 -27.38 -0.62
N GLN A 821 -4.55 -26.12 -0.63
CA GLN A 821 -3.76 -24.94 -0.29
C GLN A 821 -2.44 -24.83 -1.08
N VAL A 822 -2.49 -25.01 -2.40
CA VAL A 822 -1.30 -24.75 -3.23
C VAL A 822 -0.90 -23.27 -3.07
N PRO A 823 0.36 -22.93 -2.79
CA PRO A 823 0.81 -21.53 -2.72
C PRO A 823 0.56 -20.77 -4.03
N VAL A 824 0.26 -19.48 -3.96
CA VAL A 824 0.14 -18.60 -5.14
C VAL A 824 1.53 -18.21 -5.63
N ASP A 825 2.43 -17.87 -4.70
CA ASP A 825 3.80 -17.52 -5.02
C ASP A 825 4.82 -17.95 -3.95
N ILE A 826 6.05 -17.43 -4.01
CA ILE A 826 7.14 -17.76 -3.07
C ILE A 826 7.56 -16.53 -2.25
N TYR A 827 8.11 -16.78 -1.06
CA TYR A 827 8.83 -15.80 -0.26
C TYR A 827 10.29 -16.27 -0.10
N PRO A 828 11.27 -15.57 -0.70
CA PRO A 828 12.65 -16.00 -0.69
C PRO A 828 13.33 -15.70 0.64
N ILE A 829 14.12 -16.66 1.13
CA ILE A 829 14.99 -16.54 2.30
C ILE A 829 16.44 -16.61 1.80
N PHE A 830 17.23 -15.59 2.10
CA PHE A 830 18.64 -15.48 1.68
C PHE A 830 19.57 -15.69 2.87
N SER A 831 19.74 -16.94 3.32
CA SER A 831 20.49 -17.24 4.55
C SER A 831 22.00 -17.06 4.37
N THR A 832 22.55 -17.60 3.28
CA THR A 832 24.01 -17.60 2.96
C THR A 832 24.60 -16.20 2.81
N VAL A 833 23.78 -15.25 2.39
CA VAL A 833 24.19 -13.89 2.01
C VAL A 833 24.25 -12.97 3.22
N ASN A 834 23.44 -13.21 4.25
CA ASN A 834 23.53 -12.47 5.51
C ASN A 834 24.85 -12.76 6.25
N GLU A 835 25.38 -13.99 6.15
CA GLU A 835 26.69 -14.36 6.72
C GLU A 835 27.88 -13.70 6.02
N ILE A 836 27.72 -13.27 4.76
CA ILE A 836 28.79 -12.61 3.95
C ILE A 836 28.77 -11.09 4.15
N ALA A 837 27.61 -10.54 4.50
CA ALA A 837 27.44 -9.11 4.73
C ALA A 837 27.89 -8.68 6.15
N GLU A 838 27.82 -9.58 7.12
CA GLU A 838 28.44 -9.43 8.46
C GLU A 838 29.96 -9.56 8.40
#